data_AF-A0A8K0TFR1-F1
#
_entry.id   AF-A0A8K0TFR1-F1
#
_cell.length_a   1.000
_cell.length_b   1.000
_cell.length_c   1.000
_cell.angle_alpha   90.00
_cell.angle_beta   90.00
_cell.angle_gamma   90.00
#
_symmetry.space_group_name_H-M   'P 1'
#
loop_
_entity.id
_entity.type
_entity.pdbx_description
1 polymer ?
#
loop_
_entity_poly.entity_id
_entity_poly.type
_entity_poly.pdbx_seq_one_letter_code
_entity_poly.pdbx_strand_id
1 'polypeptide(L)'
;MAESTTVRTHRSDRHGRASDDHSDFLAQLAQRESRGRVAKRPPALSAEEHAENRKRLRRVTFVKPVYADETQINVAGIFRKWKRYCEENKVGGWESTLKTLQRETTMDFFLFVCGNYNIKSWGTSHVYIRQFQQLYTTVTGRFMDRNDAKEVYKYHRQVLIPRFGYRAPNSDPKPVISMADLQIILVFNMAYDTTIFPSERHRIQLAACYKIMSYTGARPAELVDNERRKPDDGSTQKLFGSKVVTLSDTGCPGDEDEDNDNDDDTLPDEKSRRLDGLLLAETKGRGRPKALCYEDISLMIVRHPSTGQVIPAMAIRFIHHKGADNKPKPTVFYFTPTKKLIFCVISDIIALALYDDAFDVLSLKKASDVLGTTIPACKNSTPLRWKVSMLKIPVFRRFGRNGELSDDKAMLYSKLRDDMGQQSEDAGFEVRWTPKVCRRGASNAANGNALDAVRDQMMRYDPKFLTFHDAYLNQMVEFDLQNTFLEEQTESELYKLFAHVSLTRDPRAKRDMVPDKVWDNLPPDPELVALEQRQAMLKQGRLRKGRREYLIAREYREYYFYTQPTRDIERQARGEMDEEYEEPKMELHIPERAGLAALFINQPDGLSDEEVACRRVQSIDLKVSLCGKRETRRFGRVRTRRQPELPVKQELPEVEPMLDHFPLLMDPAQCPVCIGDDRLSREERTFSFCRPTIRNDHFDDQHLEAHKLSERRGNTIRCEHPKCTDVKLTSVDHFRNHVLTVHQVALRSEEQARVLRNKKHSRRKMARCKKSR
;
A
#
# COMPACT_ATOMS: atom_id res chain seq x y z
N MET A 1 3.66 -6.27 -89.38
CA MET A 1 4.38 -5.44 -88.39
C MET A 1 4.03 -5.96 -86.99
N ALA A 2 4.77 -5.59 -85.96
CA ALA A 2 4.93 -6.40 -84.74
C ALA A 2 3.66 -6.65 -83.90
N GLU A 3 3.70 -7.76 -83.15
CA GLU A 3 2.58 -8.32 -82.37
C GLU A 3 2.54 -7.84 -80.90
N SER A 4 1.65 -8.45 -80.11
CA SER A 4 1.21 -7.99 -78.79
C SER A 4 2.03 -8.56 -77.61
N THR A 5 1.49 -8.43 -76.39
CA THR A 5 2.03 -8.83 -75.06
C THR A 5 3.28 -8.05 -74.58
N THR A 6 3.52 -7.86 -73.27
CA THR A 6 2.92 -8.52 -72.08
C THR A 6 2.78 -7.55 -70.90
N VAL A 7 1.75 -7.74 -70.06
CA VAL A 7 1.75 -7.20 -68.69
C VAL A 7 2.65 -8.09 -67.82
N ARG A 8 3.56 -7.51 -67.03
CA ARG A 8 4.33 -8.27 -66.02
C ARG A 8 4.48 -7.49 -64.71
N THR A 9 4.14 -8.16 -63.62
CA THR A 9 4.11 -7.59 -62.26
C THR A 9 5.49 -7.55 -61.61
N HIS A 10 5.75 -6.53 -60.78
CA HIS A 10 6.81 -6.58 -59.78
C HIS A 10 6.28 -6.40 -58.36
N ARG A 11 6.66 -7.33 -57.48
CA ARG A 11 6.86 -7.09 -56.04
C ARG A 11 8.25 -6.44 -55.87
N SER A 12 8.59 -5.72 -54.80
CA SER A 12 7.92 -5.45 -53.51
C SER A 12 8.05 -3.93 -53.17
N ASP A 13 7.57 -3.38 -52.05
CA ASP A 13 8.09 -3.62 -50.69
C ASP A 13 7.06 -3.47 -49.56
N ARG A 14 7.26 -4.29 -48.52
CA ARG A 14 6.65 -4.13 -47.19
C ARG A 14 7.62 -3.34 -46.31
N HIS A 15 7.39 -2.06 -46.09
CA HIS A 15 8.16 -1.26 -45.11
C HIS A 15 7.27 -0.29 -44.31
N GLY A 16 7.60 -0.12 -43.03
CA GLY A 16 7.29 1.10 -42.29
C GLY A 16 5.84 1.36 -41.86
N ARG A 17 5.21 0.50 -41.05
CA ARG A 17 4.03 0.87 -40.24
C ARG A 17 4.45 1.76 -39.05
N ALA A 18 5.09 2.89 -39.34
CA ALA A 18 5.79 3.76 -38.39
C ALA A 18 5.54 5.26 -38.65
N SER A 19 4.47 5.61 -39.36
CA SER A 19 4.18 6.98 -39.81
C SER A 19 3.14 7.74 -38.97
N ASP A 20 2.59 7.12 -37.92
CA ASP A 20 1.43 7.61 -37.15
C ASP A 20 1.78 8.15 -35.75
N ASP A 21 3.07 8.16 -35.38
CA ASP A 21 3.52 8.55 -34.03
C ASP A 21 3.54 10.09 -33.81
N HIS A 22 3.41 10.86 -34.90
CA HIS A 22 3.49 12.33 -34.88
C HIS A 22 2.10 13.00 -34.80
N SER A 23 1.07 12.40 -35.39
CA SER A 23 -0.33 12.82 -35.29
C SER A 23 -0.82 12.78 -33.84
N ASP A 24 -0.58 11.66 -33.15
CA ASP A 24 -0.87 11.49 -31.72
C ASP A 24 -0.10 12.48 -30.83
N PHE A 25 1.17 12.78 -31.16
CA PHE A 25 1.96 13.79 -30.45
C PHE A 25 1.32 15.19 -30.56
N LEU A 26 0.88 15.59 -31.75
CA LEU A 26 0.27 16.91 -32.00
C LEU A 26 -1.11 17.03 -31.33
N ALA A 27 -1.95 16.00 -31.40
CA ALA A 27 -3.22 15.96 -30.69
C ALA A 27 -3.03 16.07 -29.17
N GLN A 28 -2.02 15.37 -28.62
CA GLN A 28 -1.65 15.51 -27.20
C GLN A 28 -1.06 16.89 -26.87
N LEU A 29 -0.30 17.51 -27.77
CA LEU A 29 0.25 18.86 -27.58
C LEU A 29 -0.88 19.88 -27.48
N ALA A 30 -1.83 19.90 -28.42
CA ALA A 30 -2.99 20.78 -28.37
C ALA A 30 -3.85 20.56 -27.09
N GLN A 31 -4.01 19.32 -26.64
CA GLN A 31 -4.69 19.01 -25.37
C GLN A 31 -3.90 19.46 -24.12
N ARG A 32 -2.57 19.58 -24.19
CA ARG A 32 -1.73 20.14 -23.12
C ARG A 32 -1.72 21.66 -23.15
N GLU A 33 -1.67 22.27 -24.33
CA GLU A 33 -1.69 23.72 -24.50
C GLU A 33 -3.01 24.33 -24.06
N SER A 34 -4.15 23.81 -24.50
CA SER A 34 -5.47 24.24 -24.01
C SER A 34 -5.57 24.17 -22.47
N ARG A 35 -5.10 23.07 -21.85
CA ARG A 35 -5.00 22.94 -20.38
C ARG A 35 -4.03 23.95 -19.74
N GLY A 36 -2.96 24.34 -20.44
CA GLY A 36 -1.96 25.31 -19.99
C GLY A 36 -2.44 26.76 -20.11
N ARG A 37 -3.08 27.12 -21.22
CA ARG A 37 -3.67 28.45 -21.50
C ARG A 37 -4.78 28.80 -20.48
N VAL A 38 -5.48 27.80 -19.95
CA VAL A 38 -6.44 27.95 -18.84
C VAL A 38 -5.77 28.23 -17.49
N ALA A 39 -4.49 27.93 -17.30
CA ALA A 39 -3.74 28.23 -16.08
C ALA A 39 -3.26 29.70 -15.98
N LYS A 40 -4.06 30.64 -16.49
CA LYS A 40 -3.87 32.09 -16.31
C LYS A 40 -3.75 32.39 -14.80
N ARG A 41 -2.70 33.13 -14.41
CA ARG A 41 -2.54 33.66 -13.03
C ARG A 41 -3.83 34.42 -12.67
N PRO A 42 -4.41 34.26 -11.46
CA PRO A 42 -5.61 35.00 -11.09
C PRO A 42 -5.41 36.50 -11.35
N PRO A 43 -6.35 37.17 -12.04
CA PRO A 43 -6.21 38.59 -12.32
C PRO A 43 -6.06 39.35 -11.02
N ALA A 44 -5.18 40.36 -11.03
CA ALA A 44 -4.97 41.21 -9.87
C ALA A 44 -6.30 41.84 -9.40
N LEU A 45 -6.39 42.11 -8.09
CA LEU A 45 -7.51 42.88 -7.56
C LEU A 45 -7.32 44.34 -7.97
N SER A 46 -8.41 45.02 -8.34
CA SER A 46 -8.37 46.48 -8.53
C SER A 46 -8.08 47.20 -7.20
N ALA A 47 -7.80 48.51 -7.25
CA ALA A 47 -7.64 49.31 -6.03
C ALA A 47 -8.90 49.29 -5.14
N GLU A 48 -10.08 49.24 -5.76
CA GLU A 48 -11.39 49.12 -5.12
C GLU A 48 -11.61 47.72 -4.53
N GLU A 49 -11.31 46.66 -5.28
CA GLU A 49 -11.39 45.28 -4.78
C GLU A 49 -10.41 45.04 -3.62
N HIS A 50 -9.24 45.67 -3.66
CA HIS A 50 -8.31 45.72 -2.53
C HIS A 50 -8.87 46.51 -1.34
N ALA A 51 -9.63 47.58 -1.56
CA ALA A 51 -10.29 48.33 -0.49
C ALA A 51 -11.43 47.53 0.15
N GLU A 52 -12.25 46.85 -0.66
CA GLU A 52 -13.36 46.02 -0.18
C GLU A 52 -12.85 44.76 0.53
N ASN A 53 -11.81 44.12 0.00
CA ASN A 53 -11.13 43.02 0.71
C ASN A 53 -10.55 43.49 2.06
N ARG A 54 -10.03 44.73 2.17
CA ARG A 54 -9.65 45.30 3.48
C ARG A 54 -10.86 45.48 4.42
N LYS A 55 -12.04 45.88 3.94
CA LYS A 55 -13.26 45.93 4.78
C LYS A 55 -13.66 44.54 5.27
N ARG A 56 -13.67 43.53 4.40
CA ARG A 56 -13.96 42.13 4.76
C ARG A 56 -12.95 41.58 5.78
N LEU A 57 -11.66 41.82 5.56
CA LEU A 57 -10.61 41.38 6.47
C LEU A 57 -10.66 42.08 7.85
N ARG A 58 -11.22 43.29 7.98
CA ARG A 58 -11.51 43.89 9.30
C ARG A 58 -12.54 43.09 10.11
N ARG A 59 -13.47 42.39 9.44
CA ARG A 59 -14.46 41.50 10.10
C ARG A 59 -13.92 40.11 10.41
N VAL A 60 -12.75 39.74 9.88
CA VAL A 60 -12.06 38.46 10.14
C VAL A 60 -11.07 38.62 11.29
N THR A 61 -11.39 38.06 12.45
CA THR A 61 -10.52 38.09 13.64
C THR A 61 -9.36 37.10 13.53
N PHE A 62 -9.56 35.98 12.82
CA PHE A 62 -8.52 34.96 12.63
C PHE A 62 -8.70 34.18 11.33
N VAL A 63 -7.64 34.05 10.54
CA VAL A 63 -7.55 33.10 9.42
C VAL A 63 -7.01 31.79 9.96
N LYS A 64 -7.78 30.71 9.87
CA LYS A 64 -7.41 29.42 10.46
C LYS A 64 -6.21 28.79 9.70
N PRO A 65 -5.22 28.23 10.41
CA PRO A 65 -4.08 27.58 9.77
C PRO A 65 -4.52 26.33 9.00
N VAL A 66 -3.90 26.10 7.84
CA VAL A 66 -4.13 24.87 7.05
C VAL A 66 -3.56 23.66 7.80
N TYR A 67 -4.44 22.92 8.45
CA TYR A 67 -4.10 21.66 9.12
C TYR A 67 -4.24 20.47 8.18
N ALA A 68 -3.17 19.67 8.06
CA ALA A 68 -3.20 18.35 7.43
C ALA A 68 -4.29 17.43 8.03
N ASP A 69 -4.78 16.47 7.25
CA ASP A 69 -5.93 15.61 7.58
C ASP A 69 -5.80 14.93 8.96
N GLU A 70 -4.66 14.31 9.26
CA GLU A 70 -4.38 13.71 10.58
C GLU A 70 -4.54 14.68 11.74
N THR A 71 -4.22 15.97 11.53
CA THR A 71 -4.37 17.01 12.54
C THR A 71 -5.84 17.39 12.71
N GLN A 72 -6.60 17.58 11.62
CA GLN A 72 -8.06 17.81 11.69
C GLN A 72 -8.76 16.67 12.45
N ILE A 73 -8.41 15.41 12.14
CA ILE A 73 -8.98 14.21 12.78
C ILE A 73 -8.58 14.10 14.25
N ASN A 74 -7.37 14.54 14.60
CA ASN A 74 -6.91 14.59 15.99
C ASN A 74 -7.61 15.68 16.81
N VAL A 75 -7.81 16.87 16.24
CA VAL A 75 -8.54 17.97 16.90
C VAL A 75 -10.02 17.61 17.09
N ALA A 76 -10.69 17.04 16.07
CA ALA A 76 -12.02 16.44 16.21
C ALA A 76 -12.04 15.26 17.23
N GLY A 77 -10.89 14.62 17.45
CA GLY A 77 -10.69 13.55 18.43
C GLY A 77 -10.48 14.01 19.89
N ILE A 78 -10.14 15.28 20.13
CA ILE A 78 -10.17 15.90 21.48
C ILE A 78 -11.49 16.67 21.69
N PHE A 79 -12.04 17.28 20.65
CA PHE A 79 -13.34 17.96 20.64
C PHE A 79 -14.49 17.10 21.17
N ARG A 80 -14.58 15.83 20.74
CA ARG A 80 -15.55 14.88 21.30
C ARG A 80 -15.36 14.58 22.78
N LYS A 81 -14.12 14.60 23.29
CA LYS A 81 -13.87 14.45 24.73
C LYS A 81 -14.31 15.70 25.49
N TRP A 82 -14.08 16.89 24.92
CA TRP A 82 -14.47 18.17 25.47
C TRP A 82 -16.01 18.30 25.56
N LYS A 83 -16.75 17.99 24.48
CA LYS A 83 -18.22 17.91 24.53
C LYS A 83 -18.72 17.01 25.66
N ARG A 84 -18.23 15.76 25.70
CA ARG A 84 -18.59 14.78 26.75
C ARG A 84 -18.25 15.30 28.16
N TYR A 85 -17.12 16.00 28.32
CA TYR A 85 -16.76 16.64 29.58
C TYR A 85 -17.77 17.72 29.99
N CYS A 86 -18.11 18.64 29.09
CA CYS A 86 -19.12 19.68 29.33
C CYS A 86 -20.50 19.10 29.65
N GLU A 87 -20.91 18.05 28.94
CA GLU A 87 -22.19 17.35 29.11
C GLU A 87 -22.25 16.60 30.45
N GLU A 88 -21.23 15.81 30.81
CA GLU A 88 -21.22 14.98 32.02
C GLU A 88 -20.94 15.78 33.30
N ASN A 89 -20.11 16.83 33.24
CA ASN A 89 -19.70 17.63 34.40
C ASN A 89 -20.45 18.97 34.50
N LYS A 90 -21.40 19.23 33.58
CA LYS A 90 -22.31 20.38 33.56
C LYS A 90 -21.64 21.77 33.56
N VAL A 91 -20.38 21.87 33.10
CA VAL A 91 -19.59 23.13 33.06
C VAL A 91 -20.01 24.10 31.93
N GLY A 92 -21.31 24.17 31.60
CA GLY A 92 -21.85 25.02 30.55
C GLY A 92 -21.74 24.45 29.12
N GLY A 93 -22.18 25.24 28.13
CA GLY A 93 -22.14 24.86 26.72
C GLY A 93 -20.71 24.76 26.19
N TRP A 94 -20.39 23.69 25.45
CA TRP A 94 -19.02 23.41 24.99
C TRP A 94 -18.33 24.56 24.26
N GLU A 95 -19.08 25.46 23.60
CA GLU A 95 -18.55 26.59 22.84
C GLU A 95 -18.34 27.83 23.72
N SER A 96 -19.34 28.20 24.53
CA SER A 96 -19.24 29.28 25.50
C SER A 96 -18.10 29.03 26.49
N THR A 97 -17.99 27.80 27.00
CA THR A 97 -16.93 27.39 27.95
C THR A 97 -15.53 27.35 27.30
N LEU A 98 -15.43 27.33 25.96
CA LEU A 98 -14.15 27.57 25.27
C LEU A 98 -13.85 29.06 25.07
N LYS A 99 -14.87 29.91 24.87
CA LYS A 99 -14.69 31.37 24.75
C LYS A 99 -14.34 32.00 26.09
N THR A 100 -14.92 31.52 27.19
CA THR A 100 -14.65 31.94 28.59
C THR A 100 -13.75 30.95 29.35
N LEU A 101 -12.85 30.24 28.65
CA LEU A 101 -12.09 29.13 29.23
C LEU A 101 -11.12 29.58 30.34
N GLN A 102 -11.30 29.01 31.54
CA GLN A 102 -10.38 29.19 32.65
C GLN A 102 -9.34 28.07 32.75
N ARG A 103 -8.22 28.37 33.41
CA ARG A 103 -7.10 27.46 33.67
C ARG A 103 -7.55 26.22 34.45
N GLU A 104 -8.28 26.40 35.55
CA GLU A 104 -8.80 25.33 36.39
C GLU A 104 -9.74 24.40 35.62
N THR A 105 -10.66 24.92 34.81
CA THR A 105 -11.50 24.11 33.90
C THR A 105 -10.66 23.31 32.90
N THR A 106 -9.53 23.87 32.45
CA THR A 106 -8.59 23.15 31.58
C THR A 106 -7.86 22.02 32.33
N MET A 107 -7.44 22.25 33.58
CA MET A 107 -6.81 21.23 34.42
C MET A 107 -7.78 20.08 34.74
N ASP A 108 -9.01 20.40 35.14
CA ASP A 108 -10.06 19.44 35.44
C ASP A 108 -10.50 18.64 34.19
N PHE A 109 -10.59 19.28 33.02
CA PHE A 109 -10.77 18.56 31.76
C PHE A 109 -9.68 17.51 31.53
N PHE A 110 -8.42 17.79 31.86
CA PHE A 110 -7.36 16.79 31.76
C PHE A 110 -7.40 15.73 32.86
N LEU A 111 -7.88 16.05 34.07
CA LEU A 111 -8.20 15.06 35.10
C LEU A 111 -9.29 14.09 34.60
N PHE A 112 -10.39 14.62 34.07
CA PHE A 112 -11.47 13.87 33.44
C PHE A 112 -10.98 13.00 32.29
N VAL A 113 -10.20 13.56 31.35
CA VAL A 113 -9.65 12.81 30.21
C VAL A 113 -8.68 11.70 30.65
N CYS A 114 -7.94 11.91 31.74
CA CYS A 114 -7.04 10.89 32.29
C CYS A 114 -7.79 9.76 33.02
N GLY A 115 -8.90 10.07 33.71
CA GLY A 115 -9.74 9.06 34.36
C GLY A 115 -10.65 8.27 33.39
N ASN A 116 -11.19 8.93 32.35
CA ASN A 116 -12.25 8.37 31.50
C ASN A 116 -11.76 7.69 30.21
N TYR A 117 -10.46 7.69 29.91
CA TYR A 117 -9.91 7.15 28.67
C TYR A 117 -8.65 6.31 28.93
N ASN A 118 -8.48 5.23 28.15
CA ASN A 118 -7.33 4.31 28.30
C ASN A 118 -6.02 4.96 27.82
N ILE A 119 -5.32 5.62 28.73
CA ILE A 119 -4.02 6.26 28.53
C ILE A 119 -2.97 5.47 29.33
N LYS A 120 -1.85 5.10 28.70
CA LYS A 120 -0.79 4.27 29.32
C LYS A 120 0.57 4.96 29.50
N SER A 121 0.77 6.12 28.86
CA SER A 121 2.04 6.85 28.88
C SER A 121 1.79 8.35 28.81
N TRP A 122 2.57 9.12 29.55
CA TRP A 122 2.35 10.55 29.71
C TRP A 122 2.50 11.34 28.40
N GLY A 123 3.29 10.81 27.45
CA GLY A 123 3.41 11.38 26.10
C GLY A 123 2.08 11.42 25.33
N THR A 124 1.14 10.51 25.64
CA THR A 124 -0.20 10.51 25.01
C THR A 124 -1.07 11.64 25.56
N SER A 125 -1.12 11.78 26.89
CA SER A 125 -1.80 12.92 27.55
C SER A 125 -1.17 14.27 27.17
N HIS A 126 0.16 14.36 27.04
CA HIS A 126 0.85 15.57 26.54
C HIS A 126 0.39 15.94 25.13
N VAL A 127 0.20 14.95 24.25
CA VAL A 127 -0.35 15.15 22.91
C VAL A 127 -1.81 15.60 22.96
N TYR A 128 -2.62 15.13 23.92
CA TYR A 128 -3.99 15.64 24.12
C TYR A 128 -4.03 17.09 24.60
N ILE A 129 -3.10 17.54 25.46
CA ILE A 129 -2.96 18.95 25.85
C ILE A 129 -2.68 19.82 24.62
N ARG A 130 -1.74 19.40 23.76
CA ARG A 130 -1.45 20.10 22.51
C ARG A 130 -2.63 20.10 21.52
N GLN A 131 -3.35 18.99 21.40
CA GLN A 131 -4.55 18.92 20.55
C GLN A 131 -5.67 19.84 21.08
N PHE A 132 -5.80 20.01 22.39
CA PHE A 132 -6.76 20.93 22.99
C PHE A 132 -6.36 22.40 22.79
N GLN A 133 -5.06 22.72 22.88
CA GLN A 133 -4.54 24.03 22.49
C GLN A 133 -4.84 24.35 21.01
N GLN A 134 -4.71 23.37 20.11
CA GLN A 134 -5.14 23.49 18.71
C GLN A 134 -6.67 23.65 18.58
N LEU A 135 -7.48 22.93 19.37
CA LEU A 135 -8.93 23.08 19.39
C LEU A 135 -9.33 24.50 19.81
N TYR A 136 -8.76 25.00 20.90
CA TYR A 136 -9.00 26.35 21.41
C TYR A 136 -8.76 27.39 20.32
N THR A 137 -7.56 27.41 19.71
CA THR A 137 -7.26 28.35 18.61
C THR A 137 -8.13 28.15 17.37
N THR A 138 -8.59 26.92 17.09
CA THR A 138 -9.53 26.65 15.97
C THR A 138 -10.91 27.29 16.20
N VAL A 139 -11.37 27.36 17.46
CA VAL A 139 -12.71 27.81 17.85
C VAL A 139 -12.73 29.31 18.20
N THR A 140 -11.74 29.80 18.95
CA THR A 140 -11.73 31.18 19.46
C THR A 140 -10.95 32.16 18.57
N GLY A 141 -10.13 31.65 17.64
CA GLY A 141 -9.17 32.45 16.89
C GLY A 141 -8.00 32.99 17.71
N ARG A 142 -7.93 32.69 19.02
CA ARG A 142 -6.91 33.20 19.95
C ARG A 142 -5.94 32.07 20.35
N PHE A 143 -4.72 32.43 20.73
CA PHE A 143 -3.86 31.48 21.43
C PHE A 143 -4.25 31.43 22.91
N MET A 144 -4.27 30.23 23.50
CA MET A 144 -4.41 30.04 24.94
C MET A 144 -3.28 30.76 25.67
N ASP A 145 -3.55 31.36 26.83
CA ASP A 145 -2.52 32.10 27.57
C ASP A 145 -1.27 31.26 27.82
N ARG A 146 -0.11 31.91 27.71
CA ARG A 146 1.20 31.28 27.75
C ARG A 146 1.60 30.85 29.16
N ASN A 147 1.01 31.42 30.21
CA ASN A 147 1.23 30.98 31.58
C ASN A 147 0.23 29.88 31.96
N ASP A 148 -1.06 30.03 31.67
CA ASP A 148 -2.05 28.96 31.89
C ASP A 148 -1.69 27.67 31.15
N ALA A 149 -1.23 27.78 29.90
CA ALA A 149 -0.69 26.66 29.14
C ALA A 149 0.51 25.98 29.85
N LYS A 150 1.41 26.74 30.50
CA LYS A 150 2.52 26.17 31.29
C LYS A 150 2.00 25.51 32.56
N GLU A 151 1.08 26.14 33.29
CA GLU A 151 0.54 25.59 34.52
C GLU A 151 -0.19 24.27 34.26
N VAL A 152 -0.94 24.14 33.15
CA VAL A 152 -1.52 22.87 32.70
C VAL A 152 -0.44 21.81 32.43
N TYR A 153 0.71 22.17 31.85
CA TYR A 153 1.85 21.25 31.72
C TYR A 153 2.58 20.96 33.06
N LYS A 154 2.56 21.86 34.05
CA LYS A 154 3.07 21.56 35.41
C LYS A 154 2.13 20.60 36.14
N TYR A 155 0.83 20.90 36.19
CA TYR A 155 -0.22 20.05 36.73
C TYR A 155 -0.22 18.66 36.09
N HIS A 156 -0.04 18.59 34.77
CA HIS A 156 0.18 17.32 34.07
C HIS A 156 1.35 16.53 34.65
N ARG A 157 2.52 17.16 34.80
CA ARG A 157 3.74 16.51 35.31
C ARG A 157 3.69 16.13 36.79
N GLN A 158 3.16 17.01 37.63
CA GLN A 158 3.22 16.87 39.10
C GLN A 158 2.00 16.13 39.68
N VAL A 159 0.84 16.20 39.03
CA VAL A 159 -0.41 15.60 39.53
C VAL A 159 -0.88 14.44 38.65
N LEU A 160 -1.04 14.66 37.33
CA LEU A 160 -1.62 13.63 36.46
C LEU A 160 -0.68 12.44 36.22
N ILE A 161 0.64 12.67 36.06
CA ILE A 161 1.60 11.56 35.88
C ILE A 161 1.64 10.63 37.11
N PRO A 162 1.82 11.12 38.36
CA PRO A 162 1.83 10.24 39.53
C PRO A 162 0.46 9.60 39.79
N ARG A 163 -0.64 10.38 39.74
CA ARG A 163 -2.00 9.91 40.06
C ARG A 163 -2.46 8.73 39.19
N PHE A 164 -2.04 8.69 37.93
CA PHE A 164 -2.42 7.65 36.97
C PHE A 164 -1.27 6.70 36.59
N GLY A 165 -0.13 6.74 37.31
CA GLY A 165 1.00 5.84 37.08
C GLY A 165 1.57 5.87 35.65
N TYR A 166 1.56 7.04 35.00
CA TYR A 166 1.82 7.13 33.57
C TYR A 166 3.29 6.91 33.19
N ARG A 167 3.56 5.81 32.46
CA ARG A 167 4.92 5.46 31.99
C ARG A 167 5.56 6.54 31.13
N ALA A 168 6.87 6.66 31.26
CA ALA A 168 7.68 7.52 30.41
C ALA A 168 7.60 7.09 28.93
N PRO A 169 7.48 8.04 27.98
CA PRO A 169 7.55 7.72 26.56
C PRO A 169 8.98 7.27 26.24
N ASN A 170 9.13 6.12 25.59
CA ASN A 170 10.41 5.47 25.31
C ASN A 170 11.11 4.81 26.53
N SER A 171 10.36 4.43 27.57
CA SER A 171 10.90 3.54 28.63
C SER A 171 11.40 2.20 28.09
N ASP A 172 10.65 1.64 27.13
CA ASP A 172 10.82 0.26 26.70
C ASP A 172 11.94 0.17 25.63
N PRO A 173 12.76 -0.91 25.63
CA PRO A 173 13.81 -1.09 24.64
C PRO A 173 13.26 -1.07 23.20
N LYS A 174 14.08 -0.56 22.29
CA LYS A 174 13.66 -0.21 20.93
C LYS A 174 14.24 -1.22 19.92
N PRO A 175 13.54 -2.31 19.57
CA PRO A 175 14.07 -3.28 18.61
C PRO A 175 14.46 -2.60 17.29
N VAL A 176 15.64 -2.95 16.82
CA VAL A 176 16.27 -2.53 15.56
C VAL A 176 16.31 -3.77 14.66
N ILE A 177 16.27 -3.60 13.34
CA ILE A 177 16.49 -4.71 12.39
C ILE A 177 17.90 -4.59 11.80
N SER A 178 18.64 -5.69 11.77
CA SER A 178 19.93 -5.85 11.09
C SER A 178 19.76 -6.43 9.68
N MET A 179 20.86 -6.61 8.95
CA MET A 179 20.88 -7.37 7.69
C MET A 179 20.47 -8.84 7.93
N ALA A 180 20.97 -9.49 8.98
CA ALA A 180 20.64 -10.88 9.32
C ALA A 180 19.15 -11.05 9.67
N ASP A 181 18.58 -10.15 10.48
CA ASP A 181 17.14 -10.15 10.79
C ASP A 181 16.29 -10.00 9.51
N LEU A 182 16.72 -9.14 8.58
CA LEU A 182 16.06 -8.96 7.29
C LEU A 182 16.18 -10.23 6.42
N GLN A 183 17.29 -10.96 6.48
CA GLN A 183 17.42 -12.26 5.81
C GLN A 183 16.43 -13.26 6.39
N ILE A 184 16.39 -13.43 7.72
CA ILE A 184 15.49 -14.37 8.42
C ILE A 184 14.02 -14.11 8.07
N ILE A 185 13.55 -12.86 8.14
CA ILE A 185 12.14 -12.55 7.83
C ILE A 185 11.80 -12.76 6.35
N LEU A 186 12.76 -12.54 5.42
CA LEU A 186 12.55 -12.74 3.99
C LEU A 186 12.56 -14.24 3.62
N VAL A 187 13.45 -15.02 4.24
CA VAL A 187 13.45 -16.49 4.14
C VAL A 187 12.15 -17.03 4.71
N PHE A 188 11.75 -16.62 5.91
CA PHE A 188 10.48 -17.04 6.54
C PHE A 188 9.27 -16.74 5.64
N ASN A 189 9.12 -15.49 5.18
CA ASN A 189 8.03 -15.05 4.30
C ASN A 189 7.94 -15.90 3.01
N MET A 190 9.05 -16.42 2.48
CA MET A 190 9.08 -17.23 1.26
C MET A 190 8.98 -18.74 1.53
N ALA A 191 9.73 -19.27 2.50
CA ALA A 191 9.93 -20.71 2.69
C ALA A 191 9.07 -21.35 3.79
N TYR A 192 8.78 -20.62 4.88
CA TYR A 192 8.23 -21.21 6.10
C TYR A 192 6.85 -20.65 6.51
N ASP A 193 6.49 -19.45 6.05
CA ASP A 193 5.22 -18.82 6.38
C ASP A 193 4.04 -19.61 5.77
N THR A 194 3.22 -20.21 6.65
CA THR A 194 2.02 -20.98 6.28
C THR A 194 0.76 -20.10 6.18
N THR A 195 0.89 -18.78 6.30
CA THR A 195 -0.22 -17.83 6.12
C THR A 195 -0.75 -17.89 4.70
N ILE A 196 -2.00 -18.31 4.53
CA ILE A 196 -2.70 -18.34 3.24
C ILE A 196 -3.15 -16.94 2.86
N PHE A 197 -2.62 -16.42 1.75
CA PHE A 197 -3.03 -15.15 1.17
C PHE A 197 -4.04 -15.34 0.03
N PRO A 198 -4.73 -14.28 -0.45
CA PRO A 198 -5.65 -14.39 -1.58
C PRO A 198 -4.96 -14.65 -2.93
N SER A 199 -3.72 -14.18 -3.09
CA SER A 199 -2.73 -14.75 -4.02
C SER A 199 -1.33 -14.52 -3.46
N GLU A 200 -0.38 -15.32 -3.93
CA GLU A 200 1.01 -15.32 -3.45
C GLU A 200 1.80 -14.07 -3.87
N ARG A 201 1.25 -13.23 -4.79
CA ARG A 201 1.71 -11.85 -5.01
C ARG A 201 1.87 -11.09 -3.69
N HIS A 202 1.02 -11.37 -2.69
CA HIS A 202 1.12 -10.72 -1.39
C HIS A 202 2.50 -10.91 -0.72
N ARG A 203 3.14 -12.07 -0.86
CA ARG A 203 4.51 -12.33 -0.37
C ARG A 203 5.55 -11.43 -1.04
N ILE A 204 5.41 -11.21 -2.34
CA ILE A 204 6.29 -10.33 -3.12
C ILE A 204 6.12 -8.88 -2.69
N GLN A 205 4.88 -8.43 -2.48
CA GLN A 205 4.60 -7.09 -1.97
C GLN A 205 5.12 -6.88 -0.54
N LEU A 206 5.02 -7.88 0.35
CA LEU A 206 5.61 -7.83 1.69
C LEU A 206 7.14 -7.76 1.63
N ALA A 207 7.78 -8.65 0.87
CA ALA A 207 9.24 -8.67 0.70
C ALA A 207 9.78 -7.33 0.18
N ALA A 208 9.16 -6.77 -0.85
CA ALA A 208 9.51 -5.45 -1.39
C ALA A 208 9.31 -4.33 -0.35
N CYS A 209 8.19 -4.35 0.39
CA CYS A 209 7.96 -3.38 1.47
C CYS A 209 9.04 -3.44 2.56
N TYR A 210 9.44 -4.65 3.00
CA TYR A 210 10.44 -4.82 4.06
C TYR A 210 11.80 -4.28 3.62
N LYS A 211 12.24 -4.63 2.40
CA LYS A 211 13.47 -4.11 1.78
C LYS A 211 13.48 -2.59 1.67
N ILE A 212 12.46 -1.99 1.04
CA ILE A 212 12.41 -0.53 0.84
C ILE A 212 12.41 0.22 2.19
N MET A 213 11.69 -0.27 3.21
CA MET A 213 11.69 0.38 4.52
C MET A 213 13.05 0.28 5.23
N SER A 214 13.78 -0.83 5.08
CA SER A 214 15.12 -1.00 5.67
C SER A 214 16.20 -0.22 4.93
N TYR A 215 16.19 -0.20 3.59
CA TYR A 215 17.20 0.50 2.77
C TYR A 215 16.99 2.02 2.66
N THR A 216 15.86 2.56 3.13
CA THR A 216 15.56 4.01 3.00
C THR A 216 15.05 4.68 4.27
N GLY A 217 14.70 3.92 5.32
CA GLY A 217 14.02 4.45 6.49
C GLY A 217 12.65 5.09 6.22
N ALA A 218 12.03 4.80 5.07
CA ALA A 218 10.69 5.28 4.70
C ALA A 218 9.65 4.92 5.77
N ARG A 219 8.70 5.83 6.02
CA ARG A 219 7.53 5.52 6.85
C ARG A 219 6.55 4.67 6.02
N PRO A 220 5.75 3.79 6.63
CA PRO A 220 4.78 2.98 5.88
C PRO A 220 3.79 3.78 5.04
N ALA A 221 3.39 4.97 5.50
CA ALA A 221 2.52 5.89 4.75
C ALA A 221 3.17 6.47 3.47
N GLU A 222 4.47 6.28 3.28
CA GLU A 222 5.21 6.62 2.05
C GLU A 222 5.18 5.46 1.03
N LEU A 223 4.64 4.29 1.41
CA LEU A 223 4.50 3.08 0.58
C LEU A 223 3.05 2.61 0.39
N VAL A 224 2.28 2.58 1.49
CA VAL A 224 0.96 1.93 1.61
C VAL A 224 -0.06 2.86 2.27
N ASP A 225 -1.34 2.66 1.95
CA ASP A 225 -2.45 3.51 2.43
C ASP A 225 -2.55 3.50 3.97
N ASN A 226 -2.38 4.68 4.56
CA ASN A 226 -2.51 4.94 5.99
C ASN A 226 -3.54 6.05 6.28
N GLU A 227 -4.37 6.44 5.31
CA GLU A 227 -5.32 7.54 5.48
C GLU A 227 -6.36 7.20 6.54
N ARG A 228 -6.45 8.05 7.56
CA ARG A 228 -7.49 7.91 8.57
C ARG A 228 -8.80 8.47 8.03
N ARG A 229 -9.88 7.69 8.12
CA ARG A 229 -11.23 8.19 7.84
C ARG A 229 -11.53 9.39 8.75
N LYS A 230 -12.03 10.47 8.18
CA LYS A 230 -12.55 11.61 8.93
C LYS A 230 -13.78 11.18 9.74
N PRO A 231 -14.03 11.75 10.92
CA PRO A 231 -15.23 11.46 11.71
C PRO A 231 -16.53 11.75 10.94
N ASP A 232 -17.42 10.76 10.87
CA ASP A 232 -18.74 10.86 10.22
C ASP A 232 -19.78 11.64 11.08
N ASP A 233 -19.37 12.20 12.23
CA ASP A 233 -20.23 12.86 13.24
C ASP A 233 -20.41 14.37 13.02
N GLY A 234 -19.99 14.89 11.87
CA GLY A 234 -19.99 16.32 11.55
C GLY A 234 -18.94 17.15 12.29
N SER A 235 -18.16 16.59 13.23
CA SER A 235 -17.18 17.35 14.03
C SER A 235 -16.11 18.03 13.17
N THR A 236 -15.66 17.40 12.08
CA THR A 236 -14.71 18.03 11.15
C THR A 236 -15.37 19.20 10.39
N GLN A 237 -16.61 19.06 9.94
CA GLN A 237 -17.32 20.16 9.26
C GLN A 237 -17.57 21.33 10.21
N LYS A 238 -17.98 21.08 11.47
CA LYS A 238 -18.23 22.15 12.44
C LYS A 238 -16.96 22.92 12.84
N LEU A 239 -15.79 22.28 12.86
CA LEU A 239 -14.52 22.95 13.21
C LEU A 239 -13.84 23.63 12.02
N PHE A 240 -13.88 23.00 10.83
CA PHE A 240 -13.05 23.38 9.68
C PHE A 240 -13.84 23.77 8.42
N GLY A 241 -15.18 23.73 8.46
CA GLY A 241 -16.03 24.10 7.32
C GLY A 241 -16.00 25.59 6.95
N SER A 242 -15.72 26.47 7.93
CA SER A 242 -15.27 27.84 7.68
C SER A 242 -13.77 27.96 7.97
N LYS A 243 -13.03 28.62 7.08
CA LYS A 243 -11.59 28.89 7.21
C LYS A 243 -11.27 30.17 7.99
N VAL A 244 -12.28 30.96 8.35
CA VAL A 244 -12.12 32.19 9.15
C VAL A 244 -12.90 32.09 10.45
N VAL A 245 -12.52 32.92 11.42
CA VAL A 245 -13.32 33.31 12.58
C VAL A 245 -13.66 34.79 12.40
N THR A 246 -14.91 35.17 12.70
CA THR A 246 -15.45 36.51 12.50
C THR A 246 -15.64 37.25 13.83
N LEU A 247 -15.83 38.57 13.81
CA LEU A 247 -16.08 39.37 15.01
C LEU A 247 -17.29 38.84 15.83
N SER A 248 -18.39 38.52 15.15
CA SER A 248 -19.61 37.92 15.71
C SER A 248 -19.37 36.57 16.40
N ASP A 249 -18.39 35.78 15.94
CA ASP A 249 -18.04 34.52 16.62
C ASP A 249 -17.35 34.76 17.97
N THR A 250 -16.67 35.90 18.15
CA THR A 250 -15.77 36.15 19.29
C THR A 250 -16.42 36.73 20.54
N GLY A 251 -17.66 37.23 20.48
CA GLY A 251 -18.44 37.63 21.67
C GLY A 251 -17.79 38.71 22.54
N CYS A 252 -17.29 39.79 21.93
CA CYS A 252 -16.90 41.00 22.65
C CYS A 252 -18.13 41.89 22.88
N PRO A 253 -18.41 42.36 24.12
CA PRO A 253 -19.40 43.39 24.39
C PRO A 253 -18.82 44.79 24.07
N GLY A 254 -19.65 45.66 23.50
CA GLY A 254 -19.24 46.88 22.79
C GLY A 254 -19.02 46.59 21.31
N ASP A 255 -19.79 47.15 20.36
CA ASP A 255 -20.62 48.37 20.44
C ASP A 255 -22.09 48.11 20.02
N GLU A 256 -23.03 48.90 20.56
CA GLU A 256 -24.46 48.91 20.19
C GLU A 256 -24.68 49.88 19.01
N ASP A 257 -24.23 49.49 17.82
CA ASP A 257 -24.59 50.19 16.57
C ASP A 257 -25.98 49.73 16.09
N GLU A 258 -26.86 50.70 15.82
CA GLU A 258 -28.32 50.58 15.74
C GLU A 258 -28.87 49.62 14.66
N ASP A 259 -30.08 49.11 14.91
CA ASP A 259 -30.85 48.30 13.95
C ASP A 259 -31.05 49.02 12.61
N ASN A 260 -30.84 48.29 11.51
CA ASN A 260 -31.29 48.74 10.20
C ASN A 260 -31.77 47.54 9.38
N ASP A 261 -33.00 47.10 9.67
CA ASP A 261 -33.72 46.09 8.91
C ASP A 261 -33.91 46.55 7.45
N ASN A 262 -33.05 46.06 6.58
CA ASN A 262 -33.26 46.03 5.14
C ASN A 262 -32.88 44.65 4.62
N ASP A 263 -33.89 43.78 4.50
CA ASP A 263 -33.84 42.54 3.70
C ASP A 263 -33.73 42.91 2.20
N ASP A 264 -32.53 43.36 1.79
CA ASP A 264 -32.15 43.42 0.39
C ASP A 264 -31.73 42.00 -0.07
N ASP A 265 -32.69 41.24 -0.60
CA ASP A 265 -32.50 39.88 -1.15
C ASP A 265 -31.72 39.90 -2.50
N THR A 266 -30.77 40.82 -2.63
CA THR A 266 -29.86 40.96 -3.76
C THR A 266 -28.85 39.82 -3.74
N LEU A 267 -29.04 38.88 -4.68
CA LEU A 267 -28.08 37.82 -5.02
C LEU A 267 -26.65 38.37 -5.02
N PRO A 268 -25.72 37.85 -4.19
CA PRO A 268 -24.45 38.50 -3.93
C PRO A 268 -23.67 38.75 -5.22
N ASP A 269 -23.21 39.98 -5.42
CA ASP A 269 -22.49 40.47 -6.61
C ASP A 269 -21.35 39.50 -7.03
N GLU A 270 -21.08 39.40 -8.32
CA GLU A 270 -19.98 38.61 -8.87
C GLU A 270 -18.64 39.01 -8.24
N LYS A 271 -18.43 40.31 -7.94
CA LYS A 271 -17.27 40.79 -7.17
C LYS A 271 -17.24 40.23 -5.76
N SER A 272 -18.40 40.10 -5.10
CA SER A 272 -18.50 39.45 -3.78
C SER A 272 -18.07 37.99 -3.87
N ARG A 273 -18.65 37.22 -4.82
CA ARG A 273 -18.32 35.81 -5.04
C ARG A 273 -16.84 35.62 -5.36
N ARG A 274 -16.22 36.54 -6.12
CA ARG A 274 -14.78 36.56 -6.42
C ARG A 274 -13.94 36.76 -5.16
N LEU A 275 -14.30 37.68 -4.27
CA LEU A 275 -13.60 37.91 -3.01
C LEU A 275 -13.77 36.74 -2.02
N ASP A 276 -14.98 36.21 -1.87
CA ASP A 276 -15.25 35.06 -1.00
C ASP A 276 -14.54 33.79 -1.51
N GLY A 277 -14.41 33.66 -2.84
CA GLY A 277 -13.58 32.67 -3.51
C GLY A 277 -12.10 32.67 -3.10
N LEU A 278 -11.53 33.82 -2.69
CA LEU A 278 -10.15 33.90 -2.20
C LEU A 278 -9.99 33.19 -0.85
N LEU A 279 -10.97 33.31 0.04
CA LEU A 279 -11.01 32.59 1.32
C LEU A 279 -11.37 31.12 1.11
N LEU A 280 -12.22 30.81 0.13
CA LEU A 280 -12.68 29.45 -0.17
C LEU A 280 -11.71 28.61 -1.03
N ALA A 281 -10.72 29.20 -1.70
CA ALA A 281 -9.73 28.50 -2.53
C ALA A 281 -9.01 27.31 -1.82
N GLU A 282 -9.01 26.14 -2.45
CA GLU A 282 -8.35 24.92 -1.95
C GLU A 282 -7.04 24.62 -2.70
N THR A 283 -6.08 23.99 -2.01
CA THR A 283 -4.86 23.46 -2.64
C THR A 283 -5.17 22.22 -3.46
N LYS A 284 -4.99 22.29 -4.77
CA LYS A 284 -5.25 21.17 -5.70
C LYS A 284 -4.37 19.96 -5.39
N GLY A 285 -4.96 18.90 -4.84
CA GLY A 285 -4.29 17.61 -4.64
C GLY A 285 -3.95 16.91 -5.96
N ARG A 286 -2.96 16.00 -5.94
CA ARG A 286 -2.42 15.33 -7.16
C ARG A 286 -3.37 14.36 -7.88
N GLY A 287 -4.57 14.13 -7.33
CA GLY A 287 -5.58 13.25 -7.93
C GLY A 287 -5.11 11.81 -8.09
N ARG A 288 -4.59 11.21 -7.00
CA ARG A 288 -4.16 9.81 -6.88
C ARG A 288 -4.11 9.39 -5.40
N PRO A 289 -3.97 8.09 -5.07
CA PRO A 289 -3.86 7.62 -3.68
C PRO A 289 -2.60 8.13 -2.96
N LYS A 290 -2.67 8.30 -1.63
CA LYS A 290 -1.50 8.54 -0.77
C LYS A 290 -0.73 7.22 -0.51
N ALA A 291 -0.05 6.74 -1.55
CA ALA A 291 0.78 5.51 -1.55
C ALA A 291 1.86 5.58 -2.65
N LEU A 292 2.78 4.62 -2.68
CA LEU A 292 3.80 4.52 -3.73
C LEU A 292 3.17 4.02 -5.05
N CYS A 293 3.22 4.86 -6.08
CA CYS A 293 2.67 4.57 -7.41
C CYS A 293 3.79 4.37 -8.45
N TYR A 294 3.48 3.81 -9.63
CA TYR A 294 4.51 3.63 -10.67
C TYR A 294 5.17 4.95 -11.10
N GLU A 295 4.47 6.09 -11.11
CA GLU A 295 5.05 7.42 -11.39
C GLU A 295 6.13 7.88 -10.39
N ASP A 296 6.18 7.30 -9.19
CA ASP A 296 7.20 7.58 -8.19
C ASP A 296 8.50 6.78 -8.43
N ILE A 297 8.46 5.75 -9.28
CA ILE A 297 9.59 4.87 -9.58
C ILE A 297 10.15 5.18 -10.96
N SER A 298 11.44 5.49 -11.05
CA SER A 298 12.19 5.52 -12.30
C SER A 298 13.08 4.28 -12.39
N LEU A 299 12.66 3.28 -13.17
CA LEU A 299 13.49 2.12 -13.49
C LEU A 299 14.28 2.39 -14.78
N MET A 300 15.55 2.03 -14.81
CA MET A 300 16.44 2.34 -15.94
C MET A 300 17.58 1.34 -16.04
N ILE A 301 18.06 1.10 -17.26
CA ILE A 301 19.28 0.33 -17.50
C ILE A 301 20.44 1.31 -17.66
N VAL A 302 21.53 1.11 -16.93
CA VAL A 302 22.65 2.07 -16.78
C VAL A 302 23.97 1.38 -17.10
N ARG A 303 24.87 2.11 -17.76
CA ARG A 303 26.26 1.69 -17.96
C ARG A 303 27.07 2.06 -16.74
N HIS A 304 27.66 1.08 -16.09
CA HIS A 304 28.52 1.28 -14.92
C HIS A 304 29.76 2.12 -15.31
N PRO A 305 30.09 3.21 -14.58
CA PRO A 305 31.12 4.15 -15.01
C PRO A 305 32.54 3.56 -15.03
N SER A 306 32.90 2.70 -14.06
CA SER A 306 34.21 2.03 -14.02
C SER A 306 34.25 0.69 -14.78
N THR A 307 33.35 -0.25 -14.49
CA THR A 307 33.37 -1.60 -15.10
C THR A 307 32.80 -1.67 -16.53
N GLY A 308 32.10 -0.63 -17.00
CA GLY A 308 31.45 -0.61 -18.32
C GLY A 308 30.25 -1.56 -18.48
N GLN A 309 29.97 -2.42 -17.49
CA GLN A 309 28.86 -3.36 -17.44
C GLN A 309 27.50 -2.66 -17.58
N VAL A 310 26.49 -3.39 -18.06
CA VAL A 310 25.12 -2.90 -18.26
C VAL A 310 24.25 -3.50 -17.17
N ILE A 311 23.73 -2.66 -16.25
CA ILE A 311 22.99 -3.10 -15.06
C ILE A 311 21.66 -2.36 -14.92
N PRO A 312 20.60 -2.97 -14.35
CA PRO A 312 19.40 -2.25 -13.97
C PRO A 312 19.65 -1.42 -12.69
N ALA A 313 19.24 -0.16 -12.71
CA ALA A 313 19.19 0.73 -11.56
C ALA A 313 17.77 1.25 -11.37
N MET A 314 17.42 1.62 -10.13
CA MET A 314 16.09 2.13 -9.81
C MET A 314 16.20 3.34 -8.89
N ALA A 315 15.38 4.36 -9.13
CA ALA A 315 15.19 5.49 -8.24
C ALA A 315 13.74 5.53 -7.73
N ILE A 316 13.53 5.70 -6.42
CA ILE A 316 12.20 5.87 -5.82
C ILE A 316 12.09 7.26 -5.20
N ARG A 317 11.05 8.00 -5.61
CA ARG A 317 10.74 9.37 -5.18
C ARG A 317 9.66 9.37 -4.09
N PHE A 318 10.05 9.55 -2.84
CA PHE A 318 9.11 9.62 -1.71
C PHE A 318 8.48 11.00 -1.58
N ILE A 319 7.21 11.12 -1.98
CA ILE A 319 6.46 12.39 -1.96
C ILE A 319 5.48 12.54 -0.79
N HIS A 320 5.12 11.44 -0.10
CA HIS A 320 4.12 11.42 0.99
C HIS A 320 4.74 11.39 2.40
N HIS A 321 5.89 12.06 2.57
CA HIS A 321 6.56 12.13 3.87
C HIS A 321 5.79 13.04 4.85
N LYS A 322 6.03 12.87 6.16
CA LYS A 322 5.35 13.66 7.20
C LYS A 322 5.71 15.15 7.08
N GLY A 323 4.74 15.98 6.70
CA GLY A 323 4.90 17.44 6.55
C GLY A 323 4.89 17.93 5.10
N ALA A 324 4.79 17.03 4.12
CA ALA A 324 4.83 17.35 2.69
C ALA A 324 3.76 18.37 2.25
N ASP A 325 2.62 18.44 2.94
CA ASP A 325 1.55 19.42 2.66
C ASP A 325 2.02 20.88 2.84
N ASN A 326 3.00 21.12 3.73
CA ASN A 326 3.57 22.44 4.01
C ASN A 326 4.96 22.65 3.38
N LYS A 327 5.75 21.58 3.22
CA LYS A 327 7.07 21.58 2.56
C LYS A 327 7.13 20.42 1.54
N PRO A 328 6.71 20.62 0.27
CA PRO A 328 6.55 19.52 -0.69
C PRO A 328 7.86 19.01 -1.33
N LYS A 329 9.03 19.21 -0.70
CA LYS A 329 10.36 18.79 -1.20
C LYS A 329 10.51 17.26 -1.09
N PRO A 330 10.48 16.49 -2.20
CA PRO A 330 10.53 15.03 -2.14
C PRO A 330 11.95 14.53 -1.85
N THR A 331 12.06 13.27 -1.44
CA THR A 331 13.36 12.60 -1.24
C THR A 331 13.50 11.45 -2.25
N VAL A 332 14.57 11.42 -3.02
CA VAL A 332 14.86 10.35 -4.00
C VAL A 332 15.98 9.46 -3.48
N PHE A 333 15.71 8.16 -3.36
CA PHE A 333 16.71 7.13 -3.07
C PHE A 333 16.99 6.32 -4.32
N TYR A 334 18.25 5.96 -4.51
CA TYR A 334 18.71 5.05 -5.55
C TYR A 334 18.86 3.62 -5.01
N PHE A 335 18.82 2.66 -5.93
CA PHE A 335 18.96 1.23 -5.66
C PHE A 335 19.75 0.57 -6.79
N THR A 336 20.59 -0.38 -6.42
CA THR A 336 21.42 -1.20 -7.31
C THR A 336 21.12 -2.70 -7.12
N PRO A 337 21.56 -3.60 -8.03
CA PRO A 337 21.29 -5.02 -7.91
C PRO A 337 22.21 -5.68 -6.87
N THR A 338 21.67 -6.11 -5.73
CA THR A 338 22.43 -6.84 -4.70
C THR A 338 23.02 -8.16 -5.23
N LYS A 339 24.13 -8.60 -4.63
CA LYS A 339 24.75 -9.90 -4.92
C LYS A 339 23.87 -11.05 -4.43
N LYS A 340 23.41 -11.01 -3.17
CA LYS A 340 22.42 -11.97 -2.66
C LYS A 340 21.02 -11.64 -3.19
N LEU A 341 20.43 -12.55 -3.97
CA LEU A 341 19.20 -12.32 -4.74
C LEU A 341 17.97 -12.09 -3.85
N ILE A 342 17.99 -12.64 -2.63
CA ILE A 342 16.95 -12.43 -1.63
C ILE A 342 16.79 -10.94 -1.27
N PHE A 343 17.86 -10.16 -1.28
CA PHE A 343 17.86 -8.71 -1.00
C PHE A 343 17.51 -7.83 -2.22
N CYS A 344 17.45 -8.39 -3.43
CA CYS A 344 17.32 -7.60 -4.64
C CYS A 344 15.89 -7.04 -4.81
N VAL A 345 15.67 -5.81 -4.34
CA VAL A 345 14.39 -5.10 -4.44
C VAL A 345 14.00 -4.77 -5.87
N ILE A 346 14.98 -4.47 -6.74
CA ILE A 346 14.75 -4.22 -8.17
C ILE A 346 14.07 -5.43 -8.81
N SER A 347 14.49 -6.65 -8.46
CA SER A 347 13.88 -7.89 -8.96
C SER A 347 12.44 -8.11 -8.46
N ASP A 348 12.04 -7.54 -7.32
CA ASP A 348 10.64 -7.59 -6.88
C ASP A 348 9.78 -6.60 -7.68
N ILE A 349 10.31 -5.39 -7.92
CA ILE A 349 9.60 -4.33 -8.67
C ILE A 349 9.46 -4.72 -10.15
N ILE A 350 10.49 -5.31 -10.77
CA ILE A 350 10.39 -5.85 -12.14
C ILE A 350 9.34 -6.97 -12.19
N ALA A 351 9.33 -7.91 -11.23
CA ALA A 351 8.34 -8.99 -11.23
C ALA A 351 6.89 -8.46 -11.09
N LEU A 352 6.66 -7.50 -10.19
CA LEU A 352 5.37 -6.84 -10.05
C LEU A 352 4.98 -6.05 -11.31
N ALA A 353 5.94 -5.39 -11.97
CA ALA A 353 5.72 -4.65 -13.22
C ALA A 353 5.42 -5.55 -14.42
N LEU A 354 6.09 -6.69 -14.56
CA LEU A 354 5.82 -7.68 -15.60
C LEU A 354 4.43 -8.31 -15.41
N TYR A 355 4.08 -8.71 -14.19
CA TYR A 355 2.76 -9.26 -13.87
C TYR A 355 1.63 -8.24 -14.09
N ASP A 356 1.89 -6.96 -13.84
CA ASP A 356 0.91 -5.87 -14.05
C ASP A 356 0.88 -5.35 -15.49
N ASP A 357 1.64 -5.96 -16.41
CA ASP A 357 1.88 -5.48 -17.79
C ASP A 357 2.20 -3.97 -17.83
N ALA A 358 3.03 -3.50 -16.89
CA ALA A 358 3.17 -2.08 -16.58
C ALA A 358 4.08 -1.32 -17.56
N PHE A 359 4.96 -2.02 -18.28
CA PHE A 359 5.90 -1.43 -19.23
C PHE A 359 5.19 -0.91 -20.48
N ASP A 360 5.58 0.30 -20.90
CA ASP A 360 5.08 0.97 -22.11
C ASP A 360 5.54 0.26 -23.39
N VAL A 361 6.76 -0.27 -23.37
CA VAL A 361 7.39 -1.00 -24.47
C VAL A 361 6.82 -2.43 -24.58
N LEU A 362 6.06 -2.69 -25.65
CA LEU A 362 5.34 -3.96 -25.87
C LEU A 362 6.23 -5.22 -25.92
N SER A 363 7.54 -5.08 -26.18
CA SER A 363 8.48 -6.20 -26.22
C SER A 363 9.05 -6.59 -24.84
N LEU A 364 8.77 -5.85 -23.77
CA LEU A 364 9.22 -6.18 -22.42
C LEU A 364 8.18 -7.08 -21.73
N LYS A 365 8.28 -8.40 -21.93
CA LYS A 365 7.29 -9.38 -21.45
C LYS A 365 7.85 -10.45 -20.51
N LYS A 366 9.17 -10.61 -20.43
CA LYS A 366 9.89 -11.54 -19.55
C LYS A 366 11.05 -10.84 -18.84
N ALA A 367 11.61 -11.48 -17.80
CA ALA A 367 12.79 -10.96 -17.11
C ALA A 367 14.01 -10.81 -18.05
N SER A 368 14.16 -11.73 -19.01
CA SER A 368 15.19 -11.69 -20.06
C SER A 368 15.19 -10.38 -20.85
N ASP A 369 14.01 -9.88 -21.19
CA ASP A 369 13.85 -8.75 -22.12
C ASP A 369 14.18 -7.44 -21.40
N VAL A 370 13.76 -7.35 -20.13
CA VAL A 370 14.04 -6.22 -19.23
C VAL A 370 15.53 -6.14 -18.88
N LEU A 371 16.14 -7.27 -18.51
CA LEU A 371 17.54 -7.30 -18.08
C LEU A 371 18.54 -7.30 -19.25
N GLY A 372 18.15 -7.84 -20.41
CA GLY A 372 18.95 -7.83 -21.65
C GLY A 372 18.80 -6.56 -22.49
N THR A 373 18.07 -5.55 -22.03
CA THR A 373 17.87 -4.28 -22.76
C THR A 373 19.21 -3.55 -22.95
N THR A 374 19.60 -3.30 -24.20
CA THR A 374 20.87 -2.68 -24.53
C THR A 374 20.85 -1.14 -24.41
N ILE A 375 22.00 -0.55 -24.13
CA ILE A 375 22.19 0.90 -24.09
C ILE A 375 22.92 1.34 -25.36
N PRO A 376 22.34 2.21 -26.22
CA PRO A 376 23.01 2.75 -27.40
C PRO A 376 24.34 3.43 -27.03
N ALA A 377 25.38 3.29 -27.86
CA ALA A 377 26.73 3.77 -27.55
C ALA A 377 26.84 5.28 -27.27
N CYS A 378 25.87 6.09 -27.71
CA CYS A 378 25.78 7.52 -27.42
C CYS A 378 25.11 7.86 -26.06
N LYS A 379 24.78 6.88 -25.22
CA LYS A 379 24.07 7.04 -23.95
C LYS A 379 24.75 6.33 -22.78
N ASN A 380 24.57 6.90 -21.59
CA ASN A 380 24.94 6.27 -20.32
C ASN A 380 23.78 5.52 -19.66
N SER A 381 22.52 5.79 -20.07
CA SER A 381 21.35 5.05 -19.60
C SER A 381 20.21 4.99 -20.62
N THR A 382 19.35 3.97 -20.45
CA THR A 382 18.07 3.79 -21.12
C THR A 382 16.96 3.71 -20.05
N PRO A 383 16.10 4.73 -19.88
CA PRO A 383 15.01 4.68 -18.92
C PRO A 383 13.87 3.79 -19.42
N LEU A 384 13.40 2.86 -18.59
CA LEU A 384 12.26 2.01 -18.89
C LEU A 384 10.97 2.76 -18.50
N ARG A 385 10.06 2.92 -19.45
CA ARG A 385 8.83 3.71 -19.26
C ARG A 385 7.65 2.83 -18.84
N TRP A 386 6.79 3.39 -18.00
CA TRP A 386 5.50 2.82 -17.64
C TRP A 386 4.40 3.35 -18.56
N LYS A 387 3.39 2.52 -18.86
CA LYS A 387 2.18 2.97 -19.56
C LYS A 387 1.53 4.13 -18.84
N VAL A 388 0.99 5.09 -19.58
CA VAL A 388 0.31 6.29 -19.03
C VAL A 388 -0.84 5.91 -18.08
N SER A 389 -1.55 4.82 -18.35
CA SER A 389 -2.60 4.26 -17.48
C SER A 389 -2.09 3.76 -16.12
N MET A 390 -0.83 3.30 -16.06
CA MET A 390 -0.23 2.65 -14.89
C MET A 390 0.41 3.65 -13.92
N LEU A 391 0.79 4.84 -14.41
CA LEU A 391 1.49 5.88 -13.63
C LEU A 391 0.88 6.13 -12.24
N LYS A 392 -0.45 6.26 -12.17
CA LYS A 392 -1.20 6.55 -10.93
C LYS A 392 -1.62 5.32 -10.13
N ILE A 393 -1.30 4.12 -10.61
CA ILE A 393 -1.65 2.86 -9.95
C ILE A 393 -0.62 2.57 -8.84
N PRO A 394 -1.06 2.28 -7.60
CA PRO A 394 -0.14 1.87 -6.52
C PRO A 394 0.56 0.56 -6.87
N VAL A 395 1.85 0.42 -6.55
CA VAL A 395 2.61 -0.82 -6.82
C VAL A 395 2.17 -1.94 -5.87
N PHE A 396 2.02 -1.60 -4.59
CA PHE A 396 1.57 -2.52 -3.54
C PHE A 396 0.05 -2.40 -3.39
N ARG A 397 -0.70 -3.30 -4.03
CA ARG A 397 -2.16 -3.25 -4.13
C ARG A 397 -2.83 -4.18 -3.12
N ARG A 398 -4.05 -3.84 -2.69
CA ARG A 398 -4.84 -4.65 -1.76
C ARG A 398 -5.72 -5.64 -2.51
N PHE A 399 -6.09 -6.73 -1.84
CA PHE A 399 -7.08 -7.68 -2.34
C PHE A 399 -8.51 -7.30 -1.95
N GLY A 400 -9.46 -7.61 -2.83
CA GLY A 400 -10.90 -7.54 -2.60
C GLY A 400 -11.41 -8.66 -1.70
N ARG A 401 -12.72 -8.67 -1.40
CA ARG A 401 -13.35 -9.72 -0.56
C ARG A 401 -13.48 -11.07 -1.28
N ASN A 402 -13.52 -11.03 -2.60
CA ASN A 402 -13.42 -12.13 -3.55
C ASN A 402 -11.99 -12.68 -3.69
N GLY A 403 -10.98 -11.97 -3.18
CA GLY A 403 -9.57 -12.37 -3.30
C GLY A 403 -8.87 -11.91 -4.59
N GLU A 404 -9.59 -11.23 -5.49
CA GLU A 404 -9.00 -10.52 -6.64
C GLU A 404 -8.14 -9.34 -6.18
N LEU A 405 -7.15 -8.96 -6.99
CA LEU A 405 -6.33 -7.77 -6.77
C LEU A 405 -7.13 -6.52 -7.14
N SER A 406 -7.09 -5.48 -6.31
CA SER A 406 -7.76 -4.20 -6.62
C SER A 406 -6.97 -3.44 -7.69
N ASP A 407 -7.68 -2.82 -8.64
CA ASP A 407 -7.06 -2.09 -9.76
C ASP A 407 -6.26 -0.88 -9.26
N ASP A 408 -6.90 0.00 -8.49
CA ASP A 408 -6.43 1.34 -8.14
C ASP A 408 -6.05 1.54 -6.66
N LYS A 409 -6.26 0.53 -5.79
CA LYS A 409 -6.24 0.72 -4.32
C LYS A 409 -5.06 0.03 -3.65
N ALA A 410 -4.23 0.84 -3.00
CA ALA A 410 -3.04 0.40 -2.28
C ALA A 410 -3.37 -0.57 -1.12
N MET A 411 -2.38 -1.37 -0.73
CA MET A 411 -2.36 -2.13 0.52
C MET A 411 -2.61 -1.18 1.70
N LEU A 412 -3.31 -1.65 2.73
CA LEU A 412 -3.51 -0.88 3.97
C LEU A 412 -2.32 -1.05 4.92
N TYR A 413 -1.87 0.02 5.57
CA TYR A 413 -0.86 0.00 6.62
C TYR A 413 -1.18 -1.02 7.71
N SER A 414 -2.46 -1.20 8.08
CA SER A 414 -2.85 -2.22 9.06
C SER A 414 -2.52 -3.63 8.57
N LYS A 415 -2.64 -3.94 7.28
CA LYS A 415 -2.29 -5.27 6.73
C LYS A 415 -0.77 -5.47 6.81
N LEU A 416 0.01 -4.53 6.27
CA LEU A 416 1.49 -4.57 6.33
C LEU A 416 2.02 -4.69 7.77
N ARG A 417 1.45 -3.95 8.73
CA ARG A 417 1.81 -4.01 10.14
C ARG A 417 1.41 -5.35 10.78
N ASP A 418 0.17 -5.79 10.57
CA ASP A 418 -0.36 -6.97 11.23
C ASP A 418 0.36 -8.24 10.71
N ASP A 419 0.63 -8.29 9.40
CA ASP A 419 1.42 -9.33 8.72
C ASP A 419 2.87 -9.37 9.20
N MET A 420 3.61 -8.25 9.17
CA MET A 420 5.00 -8.19 9.65
C MET A 420 5.10 -8.63 11.11
N GLY A 421 4.15 -8.19 11.95
CA GLY A 421 4.09 -8.61 13.33
C GLY A 421 3.77 -10.11 13.49
N GLN A 422 2.99 -10.69 12.58
CA GLN A 422 2.65 -12.11 12.62
C GLN A 422 3.85 -12.95 12.20
N GLN A 423 4.44 -12.63 11.03
CA GLN A 423 5.63 -13.30 10.52
C GLN A 423 6.83 -13.19 11.48
N SER A 424 6.98 -12.09 12.24
CA SER A 424 8.03 -12.00 13.26
C SER A 424 7.75 -12.84 14.52
N GLU A 425 6.49 -12.98 14.95
CA GLU A 425 6.14 -13.88 16.05
C GLU A 425 6.35 -15.36 15.66
N ASP A 426 5.95 -15.72 14.43
CA ASP A 426 6.02 -17.08 13.90
C ASP A 426 7.44 -17.48 13.45
N ALA A 427 8.29 -16.51 13.07
CA ALA A 427 9.73 -16.69 12.85
C ALA A 427 10.56 -16.68 14.16
N GLY A 428 9.92 -16.70 15.33
CA GLY A 428 10.60 -16.87 16.62
C GLY A 428 11.12 -15.60 17.30
N PHE A 429 11.07 -14.42 16.69
CA PHE A 429 11.58 -13.19 17.32
C PHE A 429 10.80 -12.82 18.59
N GLU A 430 11.47 -12.69 19.75
CA GLU A 430 10.86 -12.41 21.06
C GLU A 430 9.84 -11.26 20.99
N VAL A 431 10.22 -10.13 20.38
CA VAL A 431 9.37 -8.93 20.30
C VAL A 431 8.61 -8.90 18.97
N ARG A 432 7.27 -8.81 19.01
CA ARG A 432 6.43 -8.59 17.81
C ARG A 432 6.91 -7.34 17.04
N TRP A 433 7.30 -7.51 15.78
CA TRP A 433 7.76 -6.38 14.99
C TRP A 433 6.63 -5.42 14.61
N THR A 434 7.04 -4.19 14.31
CA THR A 434 6.23 -3.21 13.60
C THR A 434 7.12 -2.52 12.57
N PRO A 435 6.59 -1.96 11.47
CA PRO A 435 7.40 -1.30 10.43
C PRO A 435 8.32 -0.15 10.89
N LYS A 436 8.27 0.24 12.16
CA LYS A 436 9.22 1.17 12.80
C LYS A 436 10.60 0.53 13.07
N VAL A 437 10.75 -0.80 13.05
CA VAL A 437 12.06 -1.48 13.23
C VAL A 437 12.98 -1.23 12.03
N CYS A 438 12.46 -1.38 10.80
CA CYS A 438 13.15 -1.04 9.55
C CYS A 438 13.72 0.39 9.56
N ARG A 439 12.91 1.36 9.97
CA ARG A 439 13.33 2.76 10.09
C ARG A 439 14.37 3.01 11.20
N ARG A 440 14.52 2.12 12.19
CA ARG A 440 15.64 2.18 13.15
C ARG A 440 16.90 1.57 12.55
N GLY A 441 16.80 0.42 11.88
CA GLY A 441 17.93 -0.20 11.17
C GLY A 441 18.58 0.76 10.18
N ALA A 442 17.76 1.33 9.29
CA ALA A 442 18.15 2.41 8.38
C ALA A 442 18.84 3.59 9.09
N SER A 443 18.29 4.03 10.23
CA SER A 443 18.84 5.15 10.99
C SER A 443 20.16 4.84 11.65
N ASN A 444 20.39 3.59 12.07
CA ASN A 444 21.62 3.15 12.69
C ASN A 444 22.72 2.97 11.63
N ALA A 445 22.41 2.33 10.50
CA ALA A 445 23.33 2.15 9.38
C ALA A 445 23.83 3.50 8.80
N ALA A 446 22.98 4.53 8.78
CA ALA A 446 23.37 5.88 8.37
C ALA A 446 24.16 6.67 9.45
N ASN A 447 24.08 6.29 10.73
CA ASN A 447 24.59 7.13 11.81
C ASN A 447 26.08 6.87 12.09
N GLY A 448 26.92 7.85 11.77
CA GLY A 448 28.38 7.73 11.83
C GLY A 448 29.00 7.50 10.44
N ASN A 449 28.24 6.87 9.53
CA ASN A 449 28.66 6.64 8.15
C ASN A 449 28.28 7.77 7.18
N ALA A 450 27.20 8.52 7.47
CA ALA A 450 26.76 9.69 6.70
C ALA A 450 26.89 10.99 7.50
N LEU A 451 27.17 12.09 6.81
CA LEU A 451 27.14 13.46 7.37
C LEU A 451 25.76 13.78 7.97
N ASP A 452 25.71 14.53 9.08
CA ASP A 452 24.46 14.86 9.80
C ASP A 452 23.36 15.38 8.87
N ALA A 453 23.68 16.31 7.96
CA ALA A 453 22.73 16.88 7.01
C ALA A 453 22.12 15.83 6.05
N VAL A 454 22.93 14.87 5.60
CA VAL A 454 22.52 13.79 4.70
C VAL A 454 21.72 12.73 5.46
N ARG A 455 22.15 12.35 6.68
CA ARG A 455 21.37 11.50 7.59
C ARG A 455 20.00 12.11 7.89
N ASP A 456 19.93 13.41 8.16
CA ASP A 456 18.68 14.09 8.49
C ASP A 456 17.76 14.23 7.27
N GLN A 457 18.31 14.50 6.07
CA GLN A 457 17.60 14.40 4.78
C GLN A 457 17.00 13.00 4.58
N MET A 458 17.84 11.96 4.70
CA MET A 458 17.44 10.54 4.58
C MET A 458 16.34 10.18 5.57
N MET A 459 16.42 10.68 6.80
CA MET A 459 15.41 10.45 7.82
C MET A 459 14.16 11.32 7.65
N ARG A 460 14.13 12.28 6.72
CA ARG A 460 13.11 13.34 6.59
C ARG A 460 12.89 14.02 7.95
N TYR A 461 13.97 14.58 8.47
CA TYR A 461 14.04 15.44 9.65
C TYR A 461 14.36 16.88 9.21
N ASP A 462 13.92 17.87 9.99
CA ASP A 462 14.09 19.30 9.67
C ASP A 462 15.06 19.91 10.72
N PRO A 463 16.37 19.94 10.44
CA PRO A 463 17.31 20.67 11.27
C PRO A 463 17.03 22.17 11.12
N LYS A 464 16.90 22.89 12.25
CA LYS A 464 16.38 24.27 12.33
C LYS A 464 17.18 25.34 11.54
N PHE A 465 18.27 24.97 10.89
CA PHE A 465 19.13 25.82 10.06
C PHE A 465 18.68 25.74 8.60
N LEU A 466 17.62 26.49 8.28
CA LEU A 466 16.78 26.30 7.09
C LEU A 466 17.46 26.63 5.75
N THR A 467 18.26 27.71 5.67
CA THR A 467 18.69 28.30 4.39
C THR A 467 19.51 27.38 3.50
N PHE A 468 20.50 26.66 4.05
CA PHE A 468 21.32 25.73 3.24
C PHE A 468 20.52 24.48 2.84
N HIS A 469 19.78 23.89 3.78
CA HIS A 469 19.03 22.65 3.58
C HIS A 469 17.86 22.78 2.61
N ASP A 470 17.09 23.88 2.69
CA ASP A 470 15.94 24.09 1.81
C ASP A 470 16.41 24.48 0.38
N ALA A 471 17.41 25.36 0.22
CA ALA A 471 17.80 25.91 -1.08
C ALA A 471 18.88 25.13 -1.86
N TYR A 472 19.93 24.61 -1.19
CA TYR A 472 21.10 24.04 -1.87
C TYR A 472 21.18 22.51 -1.80
N LEU A 473 20.66 21.88 -0.74
CA LEU A 473 20.66 20.43 -0.63
C LEU A 473 19.75 19.79 -1.70
N ASN A 474 20.28 18.81 -2.43
CA ASN A 474 19.56 18.12 -3.50
C ASN A 474 18.33 17.34 -2.97
N GLN A 475 17.37 17.02 -3.83
CA GLN A 475 16.29 16.08 -3.52
C GLN A 475 16.79 14.62 -3.55
N MET A 476 17.86 14.37 -4.30
CA MET A 476 18.55 13.09 -4.38
C MET A 476 19.42 12.85 -3.15
N VAL A 477 19.40 11.63 -2.64
CA VAL A 477 20.28 11.18 -1.54
C VAL A 477 21.59 10.69 -2.14
N GLU A 478 22.66 11.44 -1.91
CA GLU A 478 24.03 11.13 -2.36
C GLU A 478 24.76 10.27 -1.32
N PHE A 479 24.12 9.16 -0.91
CA PHE A 479 24.66 8.20 0.06
C PHE A 479 24.05 6.82 -0.13
N ASP A 480 24.89 5.78 -0.17
CA ASP A 480 24.46 4.41 -0.42
C ASP A 480 23.96 3.70 0.83
N LEU A 481 22.76 4.06 1.28
CA LEU A 481 22.11 3.41 2.42
C LEU A 481 21.73 1.95 2.14
N GLN A 482 21.58 1.55 0.87
CA GLN A 482 21.27 0.16 0.55
C GLN A 482 22.45 -0.74 0.96
N ASN A 483 23.63 -0.50 0.40
CA ASN A 483 24.78 -1.36 0.67
C ASN A 483 25.33 -1.11 2.08
N THR A 484 25.28 0.12 2.60
CA THR A 484 25.63 0.40 4.02
C THR A 484 24.73 -0.38 5.00
N PHE A 485 23.44 -0.54 4.73
CA PHE A 485 22.55 -1.35 5.58
C PHE A 485 22.79 -2.87 5.40
N LEU A 486 23.24 -3.31 4.23
CA LEU A 486 23.54 -4.71 3.92
C LEU A 486 24.95 -5.14 4.34
N GLU A 487 25.77 -4.22 4.84
CA GLU A 487 27.19 -4.44 5.15
C GLU A 487 28.00 -4.85 3.89
N GLU A 488 27.51 -4.47 2.70
CA GLU A 488 28.17 -4.63 1.39
C GLU A 488 28.96 -3.34 1.00
N GLN A 489 29.88 -3.46 0.04
CA GLN A 489 30.69 -2.33 -0.46
C GLN A 489 29.79 -1.25 -1.12
N THR A 490 30.03 0.02 -0.83
CA THR A 490 29.20 1.14 -1.32
C THR A 490 29.48 1.52 -2.77
N GLU A 491 28.42 1.71 -3.55
CA GLU A 491 28.47 1.97 -4.99
C GLU A 491 28.77 3.44 -5.35
N SER A 492 29.84 3.97 -4.77
CA SER A 492 30.17 5.40 -4.76
C SER A 492 30.24 6.03 -6.16
N GLU A 493 30.73 5.31 -7.18
CA GLU A 493 30.79 5.82 -8.56
C GLU A 493 29.42 5.83 -9.26
N LEU A 494 28.54 4.87 -8.96
CA LEU A 494 27.16 4.90 -9.45
C LEU A 494 26.38 6.04 -8.79
N TYR A 495 26.56 6.29 -7.48
CA TYR A 495 25.88 7.40 -6.80
C TYR A 495 26.33 8.78 -7.31
N LYS A 496 27.62 8.98 -7.62
CA LYS A 496 28.10 10.17 -8.36
C LYS A 496 27.42 10.30 -9.72
N LEU A 497 27.36 9.21 -10.50
CA LEU A 497 26.70 9.21 -11.81
C LEU A 497 25.19 9.51 -11.69
N PHE A 498 24.52 9.03 -10.64
CA PHE A 498 23.12 9.31 -10.34
C PHE A 498 22.88 10.76 -9.88
N ALA A 499 23.87 11.42 -9.26
CA ALA A 499 23.77 12.82 -8.85
C ALA A 499 23.83 13.80 -10.03
N HIS A 500 24.39 13.39 -11.18
CA HIS A 500 24.62 14.27 -12.33
C HIS A 500 23.51 14.26 -13.40
N VAL A 501 23.14 15.44 -13.89
CA VAL A 501 22.18 15.64 -15.00
C VAL A 501 22.58 14.94 -16.31
N SER A 502 23.86 14.58 -16.46
CA SER A 502 24.40 13.86 -17.62
C SER A 502 23.89 12.42 -17.77
N LEU A 503 23.38 11.79 -16.70
CA LEU A 503 22.87 10.41 -16.72
C LEU A 503 21.84 10.14 -17.84
N THR A 504 20.98 11.12 -18.11
CA THR A 504 19.86 11.01 -19.08
C THR A 504 20.12 11.74 -20.40
N ARG A 505 21.33 12.27 -20.61
CA ARG A 505 21.71 13.00 -21.82
C ARG A 505 21.71 12.09 -23.06
N ASP A 506 21.00 12.51 -24.10
CA ASP A 506 21.13 11.99 -25.46
C ASP A 506 21.72 13.10 -26.35
N PRO A 507 22.95 12.98 -26.87
CA PRO A 507 23.57 14.01 -27.72
C PRO A 507 22.80 14.33 -29.01
N ARG A 508 21.85 13.48 -29.41
CA ARG A 508 20.96 13.69 -30.55
C ARG A 508 19.75 14.56 -30.22
N ALA A 509 19.42 14.71 -28.93
CA ALA A 509 18.27 15.47 -28.46
C ALA A 509 18.54 16.98 -28.40
N LYS A 510 18.80 17.58 -29.56
CA LYS A 510 19.01 19.03 -29.72
C LYS A 510 17.68 19.81 -29.74
N ARG A 511 17.77 21.15 -29.64
CA ARG A 511 16.62 22.08 -29.62
C ARG A 511 15.78 22.02 -30.90
N ASP A 512 16.44 21.70 -32.01
CA ASP A 512 16.01 21.68 -33.41
C ASP A 512 15.61 20.27 -33.89
N MET A 513 15.29 19.35 -32.96
CA MET A 513 15.00 17.94 -33.29
C MET A 513 13.66 17.66 -34.01
N VAL A 514 12.74 18.64 -34.07
CA VAL A 514 11.35 18.42 -34.50
C VAL A 514 11.27 18.51 -36.03
N PRO A 515 10.95 17.42 -36.76
CA PRO A 515 10.90 17.43 -38.22
C PRO A 515 9.84 18.38 -38.77
N ASP A 516 10.08 18.96 -39.94
CA ASP A 516 9.20 19.96 -40.59
C ASP A 516 7.74 19.48 -40.69
N LYS A 517 7.55 18.21 -41.06
CA LYS A 517 6.24 17.53 -41.15
C LYS A 517 5.42 17.53 -39.86
N VAL A 518 6.02 17.77 -38.71
CA VAL A 518 5.32 17.90 -37.41
C VAL A 518 4.80 19.32 -37.22
N TRP A 519 5.50 20.33 -37.73
CA TRP A 519 5.03 21.73 -37.70
C TRP A 519 3.86 21.94 -38.68
N ASP A 520 3.92 21.31 -39.87
CA ASP A 520 2.89 21.40 -40.92
C ASP A 520 1.49 20.92 -40.47
N ASN A 521 1.41 20.10 -39.41
CA ASN A 521 0.18 19.42 -38.96
C ASN A 521 -0.37 19.97 -37.62
N LEU A 522 0.07 21.14 -37.18
CA LEU A 522 -0.35 21.73 -35.89
C LEU A 522 -1.82 22.26 -35.95
N PRO A 523 -2.76 21.71 -35.15
CA PRO A 523 -4.16 22.15 -35.19
C PRO A 523 -4.41 23.49 -34.45
N PRO A 524 -5.44 24.26 -34.83
CA PRO A 524 -5.78 25.54 -34.22
C PRO A 524 -6.35 25.44 -32.78
N ASP A 525 -6.36 26.57 -32.06
CA ASP A 525 -6.53 26.62 -30.60
C ASP A 525 -7.95 26.23 -30.08
N PRO A 526 -8.09 25.22 -29.19
CA PRO A 526 -9.40 24.72 -28.75
C PRO A 526 -10.22 25.58 -27.74
N GLU A 527 -10.01 26.89 -27.58
CA GLU A 527 -10.75 27.72 -26.59
C GLU A 527 -12.23 28.02 -27.00
N LEU A 528 -12.87 27.13 -27.79
CA LEU A 528 -14.18 27.39 -28.44
C LEU A 528 -15.20 26.22 -28.50
N VAL A 529 -14.95 25.07 -27.83
CA VAL A 529 -15.98 24.01 -27.66
C VAL A 529 -16.18 23.73 -26.17
N ALA A 530 -17.40 23.93 -25.69
CA ALA A 530 -17.68 24.16 -24.28
C ALA A 530 -17.76 22.90 -23.40
N LEU A 531 -17.67 23.17 -22.10
CA LEU A 531 -17.87 22.26 -20.96
C LEU A 531 -19.27 21.63 -20.96
N GLU A 532 -19.41 20.30 -20.80
CA GLU A 532 -20.69 19.75 -20.32
C GLU A 532 -20.63 18.45 -19.45
N GLN A 533 -20.38 18.69 -18.15
CA GLN A 533 -20.99 18.01 -16.99
C GLN A 533 -20.69 16.51 -16.69
N ARG A 534 -21.40 15.90 -15.71
CA ARG A 534 -20.75 15.12 -14.61
C ARG A 534 -21.57 13.95 -13.97
N GLN A 535 -20.94 13.23 -13.03
CA GLN A 535 -21.22 11.84 -12.56
C GLN A 535 -21.70 11.71 -11.08
N ALA A 536 -22.38 10.59 -10.72
CA ALA A 536 -22.83 10.19 -9.36
C ALA A 536 -22.41 8.76 -8.90
N MET A 537 -22.77 8.29 -7.68
CA MET A 537 -22.22 7.06 -7.02
C MET A 537 -23.04 6.52 -5.80
N LEU A 538 -22.51 5.51 -5.05
CA LEU A 538 -22.79 5.07 -3.63
C LEU A 538 -23.80 3.89 -3.41
N LYS A 539 -23.82 3.04 -2.34
CA LYS A 539 -23.11 2.69 -1.04
C LYS A 539 -23.69 1.30 -0.56
N GLN A 540 -23.33 0.46 0.45
CA GLN A 540 -22.22 0.05 1.37
C GLN A 540 -22.65 -1.34 2.02
N GLY A 541 -21.98 -2.13 2.89
CA GLY A 541 -20.61 -2.21 3.46
C GLY A 541 -20.50 -2.62 4.97
N ARG A 542 -20.35 -3.91 5.38
CA ARG A 542 -20.17 -4.35 6.82
C ARG A 542 -19.27 -5.60 7.11
N LEU A 543 -18.79 -5.77 8.37
CA LEU A 543 -17.91 -6.82 9.00
C LEU A 543 -18.23 -6.94 10.54
N ARG A 544 -17.55 -7.61 11.51
CA ARG A 544 -16.27 -8.40 11.70
C ARG A 544 -16.38 -9.25 13.02
N LYS A 545 -15.66 -10.38 13.22
CA LYS A 545 -15.35 -10.93 14.60
C LYS A 545 -14.11 -11.85 14.68
N GLY A 546 -13.45 -11.89 15.85
CA GLY A 546 -12.29 -12.73 16.21
C GLY A 546 -11.30 -11.96 17.12
N ARG A 547 -10.98 -12.46 18.34
CA ARG A 547 -10.11 -11.75 19.31
C ARG A 547 -9.52 -12.59 20.48
N ARG A 548 -10.09 -13.75 20.85
CA ARG A 548 -9.76 -14.41 22.14
C ARG A 548 -8.50 -15.29 22.08
N GLU A 549 -8.31 -16.08 21.03
CA GLU A 549 -7.16 -17.00 20.93
C GLU A 549 -5.81 -16.26 20.97
N TYR A 550 -5.73 -15.10 20.30
CA TYR A 550 -4.53 -14.25 20.21
C TYR A 550 -3.92 -13.85 21.56
N LEU A 551 -4.76 -13.55 22.57
CA LEU A 551 -4.28 -13.07 23.87
C LEU A 551 -3.53 -14.18 24.64
N ILE A 552 -4.07 -15.40 24.60
CA ILE A 552 -3.52 -16.58 25.30
C ILE A 552 -2.16 -16.97 24.70
N ALA A 553 -2.07 -17.02 23.37
CA ALA A 553 -0.82 -17.36 22.68
C ALA A 553 0.30 -16.37 23.02
N ARG A 554 -0.02 -15.06 23.04
CA ARG A 554 0.93 -14.01 23.41
C ARG A 554 1.38 -14.12 24.88
N GLU A 555 0.45 -14.28 25.81
CA GLU A 555 0.76 -14.35 27.26
C GLU A 555 1.60 -15.60 27.61
N TYR A 556 1.35 -16.73 26.95
CA TYR A 556 2.22 -17.91 27.08
C TYR A 556 3.62 -17.70 26.48
N ARG A 557 3.72 -16.96 25.37
CA ARG A 557 4.99 -16.62 24.71
C ARG A 557 5.84 -15.66 25.56
N GLU A 558 5.21 -14.66 26.19
CA GLU A 558 5.84 -13.78 27.18
C GLU A 558 6.39 -14.59 28.39
N TYR A 559 5.65 -15.59 28.86
CA TYR A 559 6.11 -16.53 29.91
C TYR A 559 7.26 -17.45 29.44
N TYR A 560 7.23 -17.93 28.19
CA TYR A 560 8.28 -18.79 27.64
C TYR A 560 9.63 -18.07 27.60
N PHE A 561 9.73 -16.91 26.93
CA PHE A 561 11.01 -16.17 26.83
C PHE A 561 11.55 -15.73 28.20
N TYR A 562 10.67 -15.48 29.19
CA TYR A 562 11.09 -15.16 30.56
C TYR A 562 11.64 -16.36 31.34
N THR A 563 11.09 -17.56 31.16
CA THR A 563 11.45 -18.75 31.97
C THR A 563 12.40 -19.72 31.31
N GLN A 564 12.48 -19.73 29.97
CA GLN A 564 13.27 -20.70 29.23
C GLN A 564 14.78 -20.57 29.47
N PRO A 565 15.41 -19.37 29.45
CA PRO A 565 16.85 -19.25 29.70
C PRO A 565 17.29 -19.78 31.08
N THR A 566 16.45 -19.62 32.11
CA THR A 566 16.71 -20.21 33.44
C THR A 566 16.67 -21.73 33.39
N ARG A 567 15.70 -22.31 32.67
CA ARG A 567 15.62 -23.78 32.49
C ARG A 567 16.82 -24.31 31.74
N ASP A 568 17.27 -23.65 30.68
CA ASP A 568 18.40 -24.11 29.88
C ASP A 568 19.70 -24.09 30.70
N ILE A 569 19.95 -23.02 31.46
CA ILE A 569 21.06 -22.94 32.42
C ILE A 569 20.95 -24.05 33.48
N GLU A 570 19.76 -24.31 34.03
CA GLU A 570 19.54 -25.39 34.99
C GLU A 570 19.74 -26.80 34.38
N ARG A 571 19.42 -27.01 33.10
CA ARG A 571 19.66 -28.27 32.37
C ARG A 571 21.15 -28.50 32.16
N GLN A 572 21.84 -27.49 31.65
CA GLN A 572 23.29 -27.50 31.46
C GLN A 572 24.02 -27.73 32.79
N ALA A 573 23.57 -27.13 33.89
CA ALA A 573 24.10 -27.36 35.24
C ALA A 573 23.86 -28.78 35.79
N ARG A 574 22.87 -29.52 35.26
CA ARG A 574 22.63 -30.95 35.57
C ARG A 574 23.32 -31.90 34.59
N GLY A 575 24.01 -31.39 33.57
CA GLY A 575 24.60 -32.22 32.51
C GLY A 575 23.56 -32.85 31.58
N GLU A 576 22.34 -32.31 31.52
CA GLU A 576 21.36 -32.71 30.52
C GLU A 576 21.80 -32.19 29.14
N MET A 577 21.74 -33.06 28.13
CA MET A 577 21.90 -32.66 26.73
C MET A 577 20.79 -31.67 26.35
N ASP A 578 21.13 -30.57 25.68
CA ASP A 578 20.15 -29.68 25.06
C ASP A 578 19.33 -30.44 24.01
N GLU A 579 18.05 -30.11 23.86
CA GLU A 579 17.16 -30.74 22.88
C GLU A 579 17.61 -30.41 21.46
N GLU A 580 17.91 -31.43 20.64
CA GLU A 580 18.35 -31.25 19.26
C GLU A 580 17.26 -30.57 18.43
N TYR A 581 17.58 -29.39 17.88
CA TYR A 581 16.66 -28.59 17.10
C TYR A 581 16.50 -29.14 15.67
N GLU A 582 15.50 -30.00 15.46
CA GLU A 582 15.04 -30.37 14.11
C GLU A 582 14.44 -29.16 13.39
N GLU A 583 15.10 -28.67 12.32
CA GLU A 583 14.52 -27.62 11.48
C GLU A 583 13.19 -28.08 10.82
N PRO A 584 12.14 -27.22 10.81
CA PRO A 584 10.88 -27.55 10.17
C PRO A 584 11.04 -27.84 8.66
N LYS A 585 10.68 -29.06 8.23
CA LYS A 585 10.78 -29.46 6.82
C LYS A 585 10.00 -28.52 5.91
N MET A 586 10.66 -28.06 4.84
CA MET A 586 10.13 -27.11 3.86
C MET A 586 9.07 -27.77 2.94
N GLU A 587 7.86 -27.98 3.47
CA GLU A 587 6.72 -28.57 2.75
C GLU A 587 5.98 -27.53 1.88
N LEU A 588 6.59 -27.14 0.76
CA LEU A 588 6.05 -26.19 -0.22
C LEU A 588 5.42 -26.90 -1.43
N HIS A 589 4.11 -26.75 -1.63
CA HIS A 589 3.38 -27.42 -2.73
C HIS A 589 3.28 -26.60 -4.02
N ILE A 590 3.50 -25.29 -3.97
CA ILE A 590 3.53 -24.40 -5.14
C ILE A 590 4.95 -24.46 -5.75
N PRO A 591 5.18 -25.02 -6.95
CA PRO A 591 6.52 -25.23 -7.49
C PRO A 591 7.31 -23.93 -7.67
N GLU A 592 6.62 -22.83 -8.03
CA GLU A 592 7.23 -21.52 -8.18
C GLU A 592 7.74 -20.96 -6.83
N ARG A 593 7.02 -21.26 -5.74
CA ARG A 593 7.39 -20.88 -4.37
C ARG A 593 8.57 -21.73 -3.87
N ALA A 594 8.54 -23.04 -4.13
CA ALA A 594 9.64 -23.96 -3.81
C ALA A 594 10.94 -23.60 -4.56
N GLY A 595 10.85 -23.28 -5.85
CA GLY A 595 12.00 -22.83 -6.65
C GLY A 595 12.61 -21.52 -6.14
N LEU A 596 11.78 -20.56 -5.70
CA LEU A 596 12.27 -19.33 -5.07
C LEU A 596 12.94 -19.58 -3.72
N ALA A 597 12.37 -20.44 -2.87
CA ALA A 597 12.99 -20.80 -1.60
C ALA A 597 14.36 -21.48 -1.81
N ALA A 598 14.46 -22.43 -2.75
CA ALA A 598 15.72 -23.08 -3.11
C ALA A 598 16.77 -22.08 -3.65
N LEU A 599 16.37 -21.13 -4.50
CA LEU A 599 17.27 -20.09 -5.02
C LEU A 599 17.76 -19.09 -3.96
N PHE A 600 16.98 -18.85 -2.90
CA PHE A 600 17.32 -17.87 -1.86
C PHE A 600 18.05 -18.45 -0.65
N ILE A 601 17.74 -19.69 -0.26
CA ILE A 601 18.43 -20.36 0.85
C ILE A 601 19.79 -20.91 0.37
N ASN A 602 19.82 -21.54 -0.80
CA ASN A 602 21.01 -22.23 -1.32
C ASN A 602 21.72 -21.42 -2.42
N GLN A 603 21.91 -20.11 -2.20
CA GLN A 603 22.78 -19.29 -3.07
C GLN A 603 24.24 -19.41 -2.59
N PRO A 604 25.18 -19.95 -3.41
CA PRO A 604 26.60 -19.91 -3.07
C PRO A 604 27.14 -18.48 -3.04
N ASP A 605 28.06 -18.19 -2.13
CA ASP A 605 28.68 -16.86 -2.01
C ASP A 605 29.69 -16.56 -3.15
N GLY A 606 30.20 -17.59 -3.82
CA GLY A 606 31.25 -17.50 -4.86
C GLY A 606 30.78 -17.58 -6.32
N LEU A 607 29.53 -17.22 -6.61
CA LEU A 607 28.99 -17.21 -7.99
C LEU A 607 29.64 -16.13 -8.87
N SER A 608 29.74 -16.38 -10.18
CA SER A 608 30.13 -15.35 -11.16
C SER A 608 29.02 -14.31 -11.41
N ASP A 609 29.37 -13.15 -11.98
CA ASP A 609 28.39 -12.12 -12.35
C ASP A 609 27.36 -12.65 -13.36
N GLU A 610 27.77 -13.51 -14.29
CA GLU A 610 26.90 -14.19 -15.26
C GLU A 610 25.95 -15.19 -14.59
N GLU A 611 26.45 -15.99 -13.63
CA GLU A 611 25.61 -16.91 -12.86
C GLU A 611 24.58 -16.17 -12.00
N VAL A 612 25.00 -15.08 -11.35
CA VAL A 612 24.11 -14.19 -10.59
C VAL A 612 23.08 -13.55 -11.53
N ALA A 613 23.46 -13.13 -12.74
CA ALA A 613 22.52 -12.60 -13.73
C ALA A 613 21.50 -13.66 -14.20
N CYS A 614 21.93 -14.87 -14.52
CA CYS A 614 21.06 -15.98 -14.91
C CYS A 614 20.07 -16.36 -13.79
N ARG A 615 20.56 -16.53 -12.56
CA ARG A 615 19.69 -16.79 -11.38
C ARG A 615 18.77 -15.60 -11.07
N ARG A 616 19.17 -14.35 -11.39
CA ARG A 616 18.33 -13.15 -11.25
C ARG A 616 17.18 -13.14 -12.25
N VAL A 617 17.41 -13.50 -13.52
CA VAL A 617 16.34 -13.73 -14.53
C VAL A 617 15.36 -14.79 -14.01
N GLN A 618 15.87 -15.97 -13.64
CA GLN A 618 15.05 -17.08 -13.13
C GLN A 618 14.23 -16.68 -11.89
N SER A 619 14.83 -15.94 -10.95
CA SER A 619 14.14 -15.44 -9.75
C SER A 619 13.00 -14.46 -10.09
N ILE A 620 13.16 -13.60 -11.11
CA ILE A 620 12.09 -12.69 -11.53
C ILE A 620 10.96 -13.48 -12.20
N ASP A 621 11.26 -14.36 -13.16
CA ASP A 621 10.21 -15.12 -13.87
C ASP A 621 9.42 -16.06 -12.94
N LEU A 622 10.08 -16.64 -11.91
CA LEU A 622 9.40 -17.37 -10.84
C LEU A 622 8.51 -16.46 -9.98
N LYS A 623 8.94 -15.24 -9.64
CA LYS A 623 8.10 -14.26 -8.90
C LYS A 623 6.89 -13.82 -9.73
N VAL A 624 7.05 -13.59 -11.03
CA VAL A 624 5.94 -13.28 -11.96
C VAL A 624 4.93 -14.42 -11.95
N SER A 625 5.40 -15.65 -12.14
CA SER A 625 4.55 -16.84 -12.18
C SER A 625 3.83 -17.08 -10.84
N LEU A 626 4.54 -16.94 -9.72
CA LEU A 626 4.00 -17.05 -8.37
C LEU A 626 2.90 -16.00 -8.08
N CYS A 627 2.96 -14.80 -8.66
CA CYS A 627 1.95 -13.77 -8.42
C CYS A 627 0.52 -14.21 -8.83
N GLY A 628 0.40 -15.13 -9.79
CA GLY A 628 -0.88 -15.71 -10.23
C GLY A 628 -1.35 -16.92 -9.43
N LYS A 629 -0.55 -17.44 -8.48
CA LYS A 629 -0.86 -18.64 -7.68
C LYS A 629 -1.48 -18.29 -6.33
N ARG A 630 -2.13 -19.28 -5.72
CA ARG A 630 -2.76 -19.16 -4.41
C ARG A 630 -2.66 -20.46 -3.61
N GLU A 631 -2.10 -20.38 -2.42
CA GLU A 631 -2.09 -21.49 -1.45
C GLU A 631 -3.51 -21.75 -0.90
N THR A 632 -3.89 -23.01 -0.63
CA THR A 632 -5.16 -23.32 0.07
C THR A 632 -4.95 -24.06 1.39
N ARG A 633 -6.04 -24.25 2.14
CA ARG A 633 -5.97 -25.00 3.40
C ARG A 633 -5.89 -26.49 3.09
N ARG A 634 -4.75 -27.10 3.48
CA ARG A 634 -4.57 -28.56 3.58
C ARG A 634 -5.86 -29.23 4.08
N PHE A 635 -6.59 -29.88 3.19
CA PHE A 635 -7.55 -30.91 3.60
C PHE A 635 -6.72 -32.03 4.19
N GLY A 636 -6.76 -32.15 5.52
CA GLY A 636 -5.89 -33.07 6.23
C GLY A 636 -6.11 -34.50 5.74
N ARG A 637 -5.14 -35.05 5.00
CA ARG A 637 -4.73 -36.44 5.24
C ARG A 637 -4.59 -36.53 6.76
N VAL A 638 -5.33 -37.47 7.36
CA VAL A 638 -5.32 -37.66 8.82
C VAL A 638 -3.87 -37.75 9.28
N ARG A 639 -3.52 -37.18 10.43
CA ARG A 639 -2.26 -37.50 11.10
C ARG A 639 -2.31 -38.99 11.44
N THR A 640 -1.88 -39.84 10.50
CA THR A 640 -1.63 -41.25 10.72
C THR A 640 -0.51 -41.30 11.73
N ARG A 641 -0.90 -41.46 13.00
CA ARG A 641 0.00 -41.67 14.14
C ARG A 641 0.94 -42.79 13.74
N ARG A 642 2.24 -42.50 13.56
CA ARG A 642 3.25 -43.46 13.08
C ARG A 642 3.06 -44.80 13.79
N GLN A 643 2.55 -45.81 13.07
CA GLN A 643 2.77 -47.19 13.42
C GLN A 643 4.04 -47.63 12.68
N PRO A 644 4.86 -48.54 13.25
CA PRO A 644 6.03 -49.05 12.54
C PRO A 644 5.61 -49.75 11.25
N GLU A 645 6.21 -49.36 10.13
CA GLU A 645 5.99 -50.05 8.86
C GLU A 645 6.74 -51.38 8.85
N LEU A 646 6.04 -52.47 8.56
CA LEU A 646 6.66 -53.75 8.25
C LEU A 646 7.06 -53.75 6.76
N PRO A 647 8.23 -54.32 6.39
CA PRO A 647 8.77 -54.17 5.04
C PRO A 647 7.99 -54.99 4.02
N VAL A 648 7.20 -54.31 3.19
CA VAL A 648 6.66 -54.86 1.93
C VAL A 648 7.71 -54.66 0.84
N LYS A 649 7.95 -55.69 0.02
CA LYS A 649 8.94 -55.65 -1.06
C LYS A 649 8.57 -54.61 -2.12
N GLN A 650 9.58 -53.95 -2.68
CA GLN A 650 9.43 -53.13 -3.87
C GLN A 650 9.28 -54.03 -5.11
N GLU A 651 8.24 -53.81 -5.90
CA GLU A 651 8.23 -54.14 -7.32
C GLU A 651 8.37 -52.83 -8.11
N LEU A 652 8.97 -52.91 -9.30
CA LEU A 652 9.34 -51.74 -10.09
C LEU A 652 8.12 -51.16 -10.82
N PRO A 653 8.03 -49.82 -11.00
CA PRO A 653 6.92 -49.22 -11.71
C PRO A 653 6.99 -49.54 -13.21
N GLU A 654 5.91 -50.13 -13.74
CA GLU A 654 5.67 -50.18 -15.17
C GLU A 654 5.43 -48.76 -15.73
N VAL A 655 5.63 -48.59 -17.04
CA VAL A 655 5.54 -47.28 -17.71
C VAL A 655 4.08 -46.86 -17.83
N GLU A 656 3.62 -45.94 -16.97
CA GLU A 656 2.30 -45.32 -17.12
C GLU A 656 2.20 -44.59 -18.49
N PRO A 657 1.18 -44.89 -19.32
CA PRO A 657 0.94 -44.15 -20.56
C PRO A 657 0.47 -42.72 -20.25
N MET A 658 0.56 -41.81 -21.22
CA MET A 658 0.18 -40.40 -21.05
C MET A 658 -1.30 -40.23 -20.64
N LEU A 659 -1.54 -40.16 -19.32
CA LEU A 659 -2.88 -39.95 -18.77
C LEU A 659 -3.40 -38.55 -19.14
N ASP A 660 -4.66 -38.51 -19.57
CA ASP A 660 -5.39 -37.27 -19.78
C ASP A 660 -5.69 -36.63 -18.42
N HIS A 661 -4.88 -35.63 -18.04
CA HIS A 661 -4.88 -35.06 -16.69
C HIS A 661 -6.16 -34.31 -16.30
N PHE A 662 -6.98 -33.93 -17.29
CA PHE A 662 -8.26 -33.23 -17.11
C PHE A 662 -9.32 -33.87 -18.03
N PRO A 663 -9.76 -35.09 -17.72
CA PRO A 663 -10.69 -35.83 -18.57
C PRO A 663 -12.05 -35.15 -18.58
N LEU A 664 -12.70 -35.11 -19.75
CA LEU A 664 -14.00 -34.44 -19.90
C LEU A 664 -15.08 -35.10 -19.01
N LEU A 665 -15.00 -36.41 -18.84
CA LEU A 665 -15.74 -37.18 -17.84
C LEU A 665 -14.94 -37.13 -16.53
N MET A 666 -15.54 -36.56 -15.49
CA MET A 666 -14.87 -36.38 -14.19
C MET A 666 -15.25 -37.50 -13.22
N ASP A 667 -14.40 -37.76 -12.22
CA ASP A 667 -14.79 -38.58 -11.06
C ASP A 667 -15.97 -37.89 -10.33
N PRO A 668 -17.08 -38.60 -10.03
CA PRO A 668 -18.18 -38.09 -9.21
C PRO A 668 -17.76 -37.48 -7.85
N ALA A 669 -16.57 -37.82 -7.34
CA ALA A 669 -15.97 -37.25 -6.15
C ALA A 669 -15.09 -36.01 -6.37
N GLN A 670 -14.74 -35.62 -7.60
CA GLN A 670 -14.00 -34.38 -7.92
C GLN A 670 -14.91 -33.14 -7.99
N CYS A 671 -14.34 -31.95 -7.80
CA CYS A 671 -15.08 -30.68 -7.83
C CYS A 671 -15.08 -30.04 -9.23
N PRO A 672 -16.25 -29.80 -9.86
CA PRO A 672 -16.37 -29.31 -11.24
C PRO A 672 -16.01 -27.83 -11.41
N VAL A 673 -15.69 -27.14 -10.31
CA VAL A 673 -15.17 -25.75 -10.31
C VAL A 673 -13.66 -25.77 -10.09
N CYS A 674 -13.18 -26.41 -9.00
CA CYS A 674 -11.75 -26.42 -8.66
C CYS A 674 -10.85 -27.06 -9.73
N ILE A 675 -11.36 -27.99 -10.54
CA ILE A 675 -10.61 -28.54 -11.67
C ILE A 675 -10.23 -27.48 -12.71
N GLY A 676 -11.04 -26.43 -12.84
CA GLY A 676 -10.85 -25.30 -13.74
C GLY A 676 -9.97 -24.18 -13.21
N ASP A 677 -9.80 -24.05 -11.90
CA ASP A 677 -9.14 -22.89 -11.30
C ASP A 677 -7.60 -22.96 -11.45
N ASP A 678 -7.05 -22.36 -12.51
CA ASP A 678 -5.60 -22.32 -12.83
C ASP A 678 -4.71 -21.67 -11.73
N ARG A 679 -5.34 -21.02 -10.74
CA ARG A 679 -4.68 -20.46 -9.54
C ARG A 679 -4.27 -21.54 -8.53
N LEU A 680 -4.87 -22.73 -8.59
CA LEU A 680 -4.61 -23.89 -7.75
C LEU A 680 -3.49 -24.78 -8.31
N SER A 681 -2.88 -25.61 -7.46
CA SER A 681 -1.92 -26.65 -7.90
C SER A 681 -2.61 -27.81 -8.63
N ARG A 682 -1.87 -28.57 -9.43
CA ARG A 682 -2.40 -29.73 -10.21
C ARG A 682 -3.09 -30.76 -9.30
N GLU A 683 -2.53 -31.00 -8.11
CA GLU A 683 -3.05 -31.95 -7.11
C GLU A 683 -4.35 -31.45 -6.46
N GLU A 684 -4.49 -30.14 -6.23
CA GLU A 684 -5.73 -29.54 -5.72
C GLU A 684 -6.84 -29.51 -6.77
N ARG A 685 -6.50 -29.28 -8.04
CA ARG A 685 -7.46 -29.29 -9.17
C ARG A 685 -8.06 -30.67 -9.41
N THR A 686 -7.24 -31.71 -9.30
CA THR A 686 -7.65 -33.12 -9.48
C THR A 686 -8.11 -33.79 -8.19
N PHE A 687 -8.19 -33.06 -7.06
CA PHE A 687 -8.52 -33.60 -5.75
C PHE A 687 -9.90 -34.30 -5.72
N SER A 688 -9.87 -35.62 -5.53
CA SER A 688 -11.06 -36.44 -5.30
C SER A 688 -11.40 -36.47 -3.80
N PHE A 689 -12.62 -36.06 -3.45
CA PHE A 689 -13.12 -36.10 -2.07
C PHE A 689 -13.56 -37.52 -1.71
N CYS A 690 -13.27 -38.00 -0.50
CA CYS A 690 -13.58 -39.39 -0.11
C CYS A 690 -15.07 -39.82 -0.21
N ARG A 691 -16.03 -38.89 -0.41
CA ARG A 691 -17.41 -39.15 -0.85
C ARG A 691 -17.96 -37.99 -1.72
N PRO A 692 -18.75 -38.26 -2.79
CA PRO A 692 -19.45 -37.22 -3.57
C PRO A 692 -20.36 -36.30 -2.74
N THR A 693 -20.85 -36.75 -1.58
CA THR A 693 -21.62 -35.94 -0.64
C THR A 693 -20.79 -34.84 0.02
N ILE A 694 -19.49 -35.09 0.26
CA ILE A 694 -18.55 -34.11 0.84
C ILE A 694 -18.10 -33.12 -0.23
N ARG A 695 -17.90 -33.59 -1.48
CA ARG A 695 -17.71 -32.71 -2.66
C ARG A 695 -18.87 -31.76 -2.88
N ASN A 696 -20.11 -32.23 -2.70
CA ASN A 696 -21.30 -31.37 -2.72
C ASN A 696 -21.35 -30.40 -1.53
N ASP A 697 -20.93 -30.81 -0.33
CA ASP A 697 -20.80 -29.91 0.82
C ASP A 697 -19.75 -28.81 0.61
N HIS A 698 -18.63 -29.13 -0.06
CA HIS A 698 -17.64 -28.16 -0.50
C HIS A 698 -18.23 -27.18 -1.53
N PHE A 699 -18.88 -27.68 -2.58
CA PHE A 699 -19.50 -26.83 -3.62
C PHE A 699 -20.57 -25.88 -3.03
N ASP A 700 -21.45 -26.39 -2.15
CA ASP A 700 -22.50 -25.59 -1.53
C ASP A 700 -21.99 -24.58 -0.48
N ASP A 701 -20.84 -24.84 0.15
CA ASP A 701 -20.20 -23.92 1.12
C ASP A 701 -19.24 -22.91 0.44
N GLN A 702 -18.65 -23.21 -0.74
CA GLN A 702 -17.63 -22.37 -1.40
C GLN A 702 -18.11 -21.67 -2.69
N HIS A 703 -18.79 -22.40 -3.59
CA HIS A 703 -18.99 -21.97 -4.97
C HIS A 703 -20.43 -21.54 -5.28
N LEU A 704 -21.43 -22.18 -4.69
CA LEU A 704 -22.84 -21.97 -5.01
C LEU A 704 -23.30 -20.49 -4.87
N GLU A 705 -22.77 -19.74 -3.90
CA GLU A 705 -23.11 -18.31 -3.76
C GLU A 705 -22.53 -17.42 -4.88
N ALA A 706 -21.41 -17.80 -5.49
CA ALA A 706 -20.83 -17.06 -6.62
C ALA A 706 -21.66 -17.25 -7.90
N HIS A 707 -22.10 -18.48 -8.18
CA HIS A 707 -23.01 -18.77 -9.29
C HIS A 707 -24.36 -18.04 -9.09
N LYS A 708 -24.94 -18.11 -7.88
CA LYS A 708 -26.18 -17.37 -7.53
C LYS A 708 -26.03 -15.84 -7.60
N LEU A 709 -24.86 -15.30 -7.32
CA LEU A 709 -24.60 -13.86 -7.47
C LEU A 709 -24.49 -13.44 -8.94
N SER A 710 -23.99 -14.31 -9.82
CA SER A 710 -23.92 -14.07 -11.27
C SER A 710 -25.32 -14.10 -11.90
N GLU A 711 -26.11 -15.14 -11.59
CA GLU A 711 -27.51 -15.29 -11.98
C GLU A 711 -28.34 -14.04 -11.59
N ARG A 712 -28.24 -13.59 -10.34
CA ARG A 712 -28.92 -12.36 -9.85
C ARG A 712 -28.47 -11.06 -10.49
N ARG A 713 -27.39 -11.06 -11.27
CA ARG A 713 -26.87 -9.92 -12.03
C ARG A 713 -27.19 -9.99 -13.52
N GLY A 714 -27.84 -11.06 -13.98
CA GLY A 714 -28.01 -11.34 -15.41
C GLY A 714 -26.72 -11.79 -16.12
N ASN A 715 -25.67 -12.11 -15.36
CA ASN A 715 -24.39 -12.56 -15.94
C ASN A 715 -24.46 -14.05 -16.26
N THR A 716 -24.03 -14.43 -17.47
CA THR A 716 -23.85 -15.84 -17.84
C THR A 716 -22.84 -16.52 -16.93
N ILE A 717 -23.26 -17.61 -16.27
CA ILE A 717 -22.36 -18.55 -15.63
C ILE A 717 -21.53 -19.24 -16.72
N ARG A 718 -20.28 -19.59 -16.42
CA ARG A 718 -19.43 -20.42 -17.29
C ARG A 718 -19.16 -21.75 -16.63
N CYS A 719 -18.84 -22.77 -17.42
CA CYS A 719 -18.09 -23.91 -16.92
C CYS A 719 -16.60 -23.52 -16.86
N GLU A 720 -15.89 -23.95 -15.82
CA GLU A 720 -14.46 -23.67 -15.66
C GLU A 720 -13.58 -24.84 -16.14
N HIS A 721 -14.17 -25.99 -16.48
CA HIS A 721 -13.44 -27.17 -16.92
C HIS A 721 -12.57 -26.89 -18.17
N PRO A 722 -11.27 -27.26 -18.20
CA PRO A 722 -10.34 -26.89 -19.29
C PRO A 722 -10.77 -27.31 -20.71
N LYS A 723 -11.66 -28.31 -20.82
CA LYS A 723 -12.20 -28.82 -22.09
C LYS A 723 -13.58 -28.25 -22.47
N CYS A 724 -14.05 -27.20 -21.80
CA CYS A 724 -15.37 -26.59 -22.03
C CYS A 724 -15.25 -25.12 -22.46
N THR A 725 -14.93 -24.90 -23.73
CA THR A 725 -14.80 -23.56 -24.33
C THR A 725 -16.16 -22.86 -24.45
N ASP A 726 -16.24 -21.60 -24.01
CA ASP A 726 -17.36 -20.65 -24.21
C ASP A 726 -18.79 -21.11 -23.86
N VAL A 727 -18.94 -22.12 -23.00
CA VAL A 727 -20.26 -22.56 -22.50
C VAL A 727 -20.91 -21.47 -21.63
N LYS A 728 -21.93 -20.80 -22.19
CA LYS A 728 -22.69 -19.72 -21.53
C LYS A 728 -23.99 -20.26 -20.92
N LEU A 729 -24.02 -20.33 -19.59
CA LEU A 729 -25.08 -20.96 -18.81
C LEU A 729 -25.93 -19.88 -18.15
N THR A 730 -27.25 -19.94 -18.34
CA THR A 730 -28.19 -18.86 -18.00
C THR A 730 -28.71 -18.90 -16.55
N SER A 731 -28.63 -20.04 -15.87
CA SER A 731 -29.05 -20.22 -14.48
C SER A 731 -28.17 -21.24 -13.77
N VAL A 732 -28.27 -21.30 -12.44
CA VAL A 732 -27.56 -22.30 -11.63
C VAL A 732 -28.04 -23.72 -11.95
N ASP A 733 -29.31 -23.90 -12.30
CA ASP A 733 -29.83 -25.21 -12.75
C ASP A 733 -29.34 -25.58 -14.16
N HIS A 734 -29.17 -24.61 -15.06
CA HIS A 734 -28.50 -24.84 -16.35
C HIS A 734 -27.05 -25.32 -16.11
N PHE A 735 -26.33 -24.74 -15.15
CA PHE A 735 -25.00 -25.22 -14.75
C PHE A 735 -25.03 -26.63 -14.13
N ARG A 736 -25.98 -26.92 -13.22
CA ARG A 736 -26.15 -28.28 -12.65
C ARG A 736 -26.38 -29.33 -13.76
N ASN A 737 -27.25 -29.01 -14.71
CA ASN A 737 -27.57 -29.89 -15.83
C ASN A 737 -26.35 -30.10 -16.73
N HIS A 738 -25.65 -29.04 -17.13
CA HIS A 738 -24.43 -29.12 -17.93
C HIS A 738 -23.35 -29.99 -17.27
N VAL A 739 -23.10 -29.80 -15.98
CA VAL A 739 -22.12 -30.60 -15.23
C VAL A 739 -22.56 -32.07 -15.08
N LEU A 740 -23.86 -32.35 -14.98
CA LEU A 740 -24.39 -33.71 -15.00
C LEU A 740 -24.27 -34.37 -16.38
N THR A 741 -24.57 -33.66 -17.47
CA THR A 741 -24.60 -34.26 -18.83
C THR A 741 -23.24 -34.33 -19.50
N VAL A 742 -22.35 -33.36 -19.24
CA VAL A 742 -21.02 -33.28 -19.88
C VAL A 742 -19.93 -33.88 -19.01
N HIS A 743 -19.98 -33.69 -17.69
CA HIS A 743 -18.95 -34.17 -16.76
C HIS A 743 -19.37 -35.41 -15.93
N GLN A 744 -20.63 -35.85 -16.03
CA GLN A 744 -21.22 -36.92 -15.21
C GLN A 744 -21.22 -36.66 -13.68
N VAL A 745 -21.05 -35.40 -13.28
CA VAL A 745 -20.90 -34.99 -11.87
C VAL A 745 -22.22 -34.47 -11.31
N ALA A 746 -22.99 -35.35 -10.65
CA ALA A 746 -24.26 -34.96 -10.02
C ALA A 746 -24.06 -33.90 -8.91
N LEU A 747 -24.71 -32.75 -9.05
CA LEU A 747 -24.75 -31.65 -8.06
C LEU A 747 -26.11 -31.62 -7.36
N ARG A 748 -26.14 -31.26 -6.06
CA ARG A 748 -27.39 -31.13 -5.29
C ARG A 748 -28.32 -30.06 -5.87
N SER A 749 -29.61 -30.38 -5.91
CA SER A 749 -30.67 -29.42 -6.24
C SER A 749 -30.80 -28.34 -5.18
N GLU A 750 -31.44 -27.20 -5.53
CA GLU A 750 -31.64 -26.09 -4.59
C GLU A 750 -32.32 -26.55 -3.29
N GLU A 751 -33.38 -27.35 -3.37
CA GLU A 751 -34.12 -27.76 -2.17
C GLU A 751 -33.26 -28.61 -1.23
N GLN A 752 -32.47 -29.55 -1.78
CA GLN A 752 -31.53 -30.37 -1.00
C GLN A 752 -30.47 -29.51 -0.30
N ALA A 753 -29.88 -28.55 -1.02
CA ALA A 753 -28.91 -27.61 -0.45
C ALA A 753 -29.53 -26.71 0.64
N ARG A 754 -30.77 -26.22 0.41
CA ARG A 754 -31.54 -25.39 1.34
C ARG A 754 -31.85 -26.12 2.65
N VAL A 755 -32.38 -27.34 2.57
CA VAL A 755 -32.69 -28.19 3.73
C VAL A 755 -31.43 -28.52 4.54
N LEU A 756 -30.31 -28.84 3.87
CA LEU A 756 -29.05 -29.16 4.56
C LEU A 756 -28.42 -27.92 5.21
N ARG A 757 -28.42 -26.75 4.54
CA ARG A 757 -27.98 -25.47 5.14
C ARG A 757 -28.78 -25.14 6.41
N ASN A 758 -30.10 -25.33 6.40
CA ASN A 758 -30.96 -25.12 7.57
C ASN A 758 -30.66 -26.11 8.72
N LYS A 759 -30.43 -27.40 8.42
CA LYS A 759 -29.99 -28.40 9.41
C LYS A 759 -28.59 -28.07 9.97
N LYS A 760 -27.65 -27.62 9.13
CA LYS A 760 -26.27 -27.21 9.48
C LYS A 760 -26.27 -25.95 10.37
N HIS A 761 -27.14 -24.99 10.09
CA HIS A 761 -27.37 -23.80 10.93
C HIS A 761 -27.96 -24.17 12.31
N SER A 762 -28.99 -25.02 12.33
CA SER A 762 -29.65 -25.46 13.57
C SER A 762 -28.70 -26.26 14.49
N ARG A 763 -27.91 -27.18 13.91
CA ARG A 763 -26.83 -27.88 14.64
C ARG A 763 -25.79 -26.91 15.19
N ARG A 764 -25.35 -25.90 14.42
CA ARG A 764 -24.43 -24.84 14.89
C ARG A 764 -25.04 -23.97 16.01
N LYS A 765 -26.35 -23.74 16.02
CA LYS A 765 -27.07 -23.04 17.12
C LYS A 765 -27.08 -23.89 18.39
N MET A 766 -27.47 -25.16 18.32
CA MET A 766 -27.45 -26.07 19.48
C MET A 766 -26.03 -26.27 20.05
N ALA A 767 -25.02 -26.43 19.18
CA ALA A 767 -23.63 -26.58 19.61
C ALA A 767 -23.06 -25.34 20.31
N ARG A 768 -23.61 -24.14 20.05
CA ARG A 768 -23.29 -22.92 20.81
C ARG A 768 -23.97 -22.91 22.17
N CYS A 769 -25.25 -23.28 22.27
CA CYS A 769 -25.95 -23.38 23.55
C CYS A 769 -25.33 -24.45 24.48
N LYS A 770 -24.84 -25.57 23.93
CA LYS A 770 -24.06 -26.58 24.68
C LYS A 770 -22.64 -26.12 25.08
N LYS A 771 -22.20 -24.91 24.71
CA LYS A 771 -20.96 -24.26 25.18
C LYS A 771 -21.21 -22.98 25.99
N SER A 772 -22.45 -22.79 26.45
CA SER A 772 -22.84 -21.72 27.39
C SER A 772 -23.74 -22.25 28.53
N ARG A 773 -23.51 -23.51 28.88
CA ARG A 773 -23.75 -24.13 30.18
C ARG A 773 -22.41 -24.65 30.66
#